data_AF-A0A2E0L4W0-F1
#
_entry.id   AF-A0A2E0L4W0-F1
#
_cell.length_a   1.000
_cell.length_b   1.000
_cell.length_c   1.000
_cell.angle_alpha   90.00
_cell.angle_beta   90.00
_cell.angle_gamma   90.00
#
_symmetry.space_group_name_H-M   'P 1'
#
loop_
_entity.id
_entity.type
_entity.pdbx_description
1 polymer ?
#
loop_
_entity_poly.entity_id
_entity_poly.type
_entity_poly.pdbx_seq_one_letter_code
_entity_poly.pdbx_strand_id
1 'polypeptide(L)'
;MMNTGKYLHSGGITMRTFLCVFLILCMVTIPAAAQDSAACGNALPPRLIAGQQGRVTIDTGFFLNLRATPGLNGDEIIQLANGEGFHVVEGPQCVDNLNWWQIEQFGLSGWIAESTNRDYLVEPVDLAAVPTLAPLPAIDLSPVLLADNPETLATDFIQWDWDAFLTDMGSYYTPPDPLPITLPETYQGTDFPAGPFDLSEVRFVDELNLSEAQLDLLAQNGFVVVPGGMDQFEDAYRWDNNWDPESGHSYWVTTDALLHALYVSFDNLLQFLENDALHAQLGEVLTGSYTAAVDQLADAAGTDLEPAAQAAVTYYAVTLGLLNPAAYDETVSNAARTEADPLIEAALNGQGRLEIPFLPAYQEDFSQYKPRGHYTVSPEQERYFRAMSWLGRITFLAKDDDQLRASLMVLRALETGNQADGWHSISDLMTFLVGPTDNLGPAEYLPLAQAIFGPDLSFGPIGDDETLAQFRAEVQALPGPRIHNVVRPIGTEVDELDDATRGFRLFGQRFTFDGYVMQQLIYPEVGSQGNERTLPSGLDVAAALGSNIAYQLLEAQGDTAYANYTGNLIDLRSLVSQMNPPDWLQNAYGGWLWALQPLWARHAETYPPLMNTEAWLLRDLQAGLGSWAELKHATLLYTAQPMGGLGGGGERTVTTHSLIEPNPLVFSRIAIVSAAVVNGLDARDLGGFDRSSDPMPSGLNSVRGAFRNLAVLSAMLTDMAQKELWGEPLTDDEQLYLKYDFGTHLWSIRYEAELSLAEPPEMAAIVADVASNPDAGTILEVATGYVDYIYVITDSPNGLQVTRGTVYSFYEFVNPIDNRLNDDEWRTALKAGQVPPRPDWIGAFYAE
;
A
#
# COMPACT_ATOMS: atom_id res chain seq x y z
N MET A 1 11.91 -54.74 -23.06
CA MET A 1 12.92 -55.63 -23.73
C MET A 1 14.06 -55.91 -22.76
N MET A 2 14.92 -56.90 -23.01
CA MET A 2 15.98 -57.35 -22.09
C MET A 2 17.39 -57.29 -22.71
N ASN A 3 18.40 -57.30 -21.83
CA ASN A 3 19.75 -57.86 -21.98
C ASN A 3 20.89 -57.10 -22.72
N THR A 4 21.85 -56.63 -21.91
CA THR A 4 23.31 -56.96 -21.91
C THR A 4 24.05 -57.10 -23.25
N GLY A 5 25.18 -56.43 -23.56
CA GLY A 5 26.36 -56.08 -22.73
C GLY A 5 27.65 -56.76 -23.28
N LYS A 6 28.84 -56.41 -22.75
CA LYS A 6 30.17 -57.10 -22.90
C LYS A 6 30.94 -56.90 -24.24
N TYR A 7 32.29 -56.87 -24.35
CA TYR A 7 33.46 -56.65 -23.44
C TYR A 7 34.80 -56.63 -24.27
N LEU A 8 35.97 -56.31 -23.66
CA LEU A 8 37.38 -56.56 -24.13
C LEU A 8 37.89 -55.62 -25.27
N HIS A 9 39.19 -55.33 -25.51
CA HIS A 9 40.53 -55.64 -24.94
C HIS A 9 41.58 -54.63 -25.54
N SER A 10 42.88 -54.46 -25.17
CA SER A 10 43.74 -54.90 -24.03
C SER A 10 45.13 -54.21 -24.04
N GLY A 11 45.59 -53.69 -22.90
CA GLY A 11 47.02 -53.40 -22.58
C GLY A 11 47.66 -52.15 -23.22
N GLY A 12 48.78 -51.61 -22.71
CA GLY A 12 49.47 -51.86 -21.42
C GLY A 12 51.00 -51.66 -21.45
N ILE A 13 51.59 -51.30 -20.29
CA ILE A 13 53.03 -51.42 -19.90
C ILE A 13 54.03 -50.43 -20.56
N THR A 14 55.15 -49.93 -19.98
CA THR A 14 55.63 -49.60 -18.59
C THR A 14 57.02 -48.91 -18.71
N MET A 15 57.40 -48.01 -17.76
CA MET A 15 58.75 -47.43 -17.51
C MET A 15 59.35 -46.51 -18.62
N ARG A 16 59.99 -45.35 -18.38
CA ARG A 16 60.85 -44.75 -17.32
C ARG A 16 62.36 -44.94 -17.54
N THR A 17 63.06 -43.80 -17.68
CA THR A 17 64.53 -43.56 -17.55
C THR A 17 65.46 -43.80 -18.76
N PHE A 18 66.12 -42.75 -19.26
CA PHE A 18 67.60 -42.65 -19.27
C PHE A 18 68.09 -41.17 -19.35
N LEU A 19 69.40 -40.95 -19.15
CA LEU A 19 70.04 -39.71 -18.70
C LEU A 19 70.84 -38.96 -19.80
N CYS A 20 70.93 -37.62 -19.73
CA CYS A 20 72.09 -36.72 -19.99
C CYS A 20 71.60 -35.25 -20.25
N VAL A 21 71.82 -34.22 -19.42
CA VAL A 21 73.07 -33.53 -18.94
C VAL A 21 73.41 -32.25 -19.76
N PHE A 22 73.08 -31.07 -19.17
CA PHE A 22 73.58 -29.69 -19.40
C PHE A 22 73.54 -29.10 -20.83
N LEU A 23 73.07 -27.86 -21.08
CA LEU A 23 73.54 -26.61 -20.47
C LEU A 23 72.49 -25.46 -20.41
N ILE A 24 72.53 -24.72 -19.30
CA ILE A 24 72.26 -23.27 -19.10
C ILE A 24 71.32 -22.53 -20.09
N LEU A 25 70.13 -22.14 -19.60
CA LEU A 25 69.70 -20.74 -19.60
C LEU A 25 68.70 -20.48 -18.45
N CYS A 26 69.08 -19.66 -17.46
CA CYS A 26 68.17 -19.21 -16.41
C CYS A 26 67.69 -17.79 -16.74
N MET A 27 66.47 -17.66 -17.28
CA MET A 27 65.76 -16.39 -17.21
C MET A 27 65.08 -16.30 -15.85
N VAL A 28 65.66 -15.52 -14.94
CA VAL A 28 64.95 -15.05 -13.76
C VAL A 28 63.93 -14.03 -14.24
N THR A 29 62.64 -14.37 -14.18
CA THR A 29 61.56 -13.39 -14.28
C THR A 29 61.62 -12.52 -13.02
N ILE A 30 62.33 -11.40 -13.12
CA ILE A 30 62.20 -10.30 -12.16
C ILE A 30 60.72 -9.92 -12.17
N PRO A 31 60.01 -9.87 -11.02
CA PRO A 31 58.65 -9.35 -11.01
C PRO A 31 58.70 -7.92 -11.53
N ALA A 32 57.86 -7.59 -12.52
CA ALA A 32 57.78 -6.23 -13.00
C ALA A 32 57.48 -5.31 -11.81
N ALA A 33 58.31 -4.30 -11.61
CA ALA A 33 58.06 -3.33 -10.55
C ALA A 33 56.71 -2.68 -10.80
N ALA A 34 55.93 -2.46 -9.73
CA ALA A 34 54.73 -1.62 -9.82
C ALA A 34 55.12 -0.30 -10.48
N GLN A 35 54.53 -0.01 -11.64
CA GLN A 35 54.73 1.28 -12.27
C GLN A 35 54.06 2.34 -11.40
N ASP A 36 54.77 3.43 -11.13
CA ASP A 36 54.13 4.67 -10.67
C ASP A 36 52.94 5.00 -11.57
N SER A 37 51.90 5.59 -10.99
CA SER A 37 50.69 6.04 -11.68
C SER A 37 50.97 7.25 -12.58
N ALA A 38 51.71 7.00 -13.66
CA ALA A 38 51.86 7.91 -14.79
C ALA A 38 50.47 8.16 -15.39
N ALA A 39 49.89 9.32 -15.08
CA ALA A 39 48.51 9.67 -15.43
C ALA A 39 48.20 9.40 -16.91
N CYS A 40 47.03 8.81 -17.18
CA CYS A 40 46.62 8.41 -18.51
C CYS A 40 46.20 9.61 -19.37
N GLY A 41 47.20 10.40 -19.81
CA GLY A 41 46.99 11.60 -20.60
C GLY A 41 46.18 12.66 -19.85
N ASN A 42 44.88 12.72 -20.15
CA ASN A 42 43.94 13.68 -19.57
C ASN A 42 42.85 13.02 -18.68
N ALA A 43 42.83 11.69 -18.53
CA ALA A 43 41.88 11.01 -17.67
C ALA A 43 41.98 11.50 -16.21
N LEU A 44 40.86 11.43 -15.47
CA LEU A 44 40.90 11.62 -14.03
C LEU A 44 41.69 10.46 -13.36
N PRO A 45 42.24 10.67 -12.14
CA PRO A 45 42.89 9.58 -11.41
C PRO A 45 41.93 8.40 -11.20
N PRO A 46 42.38 7.14 -11.38
CA PRO A 46 41.50 6.00 -11.18
C PRO A 46 41.00 5.90 -9.74
N ARG A 47 39.69 5.67 -9.59
CA ARG A 47 38.96 5.35 -8.35
C ARG A 47 38.65 3.86 -8.25
N LEU A 48 38.55 3.16 -9.38
CA LEU A 48 38.30 1.72 -9.41
C LEU A 48 39.55 0.90 -9.00
N ILE A 49 39.30 -0.31 -8.52
CA ILE A 49 40.30 -1.34 -8.17
C ILE A 49 39.76 -2.70 -8.64
N ALA A 50 40.62 -3.61 -9.09
CA ALA A 50 40.18 -4.97 -9.45
C ALA A 50 39.71 -5.76 -8.21
N GLY A 51 38.59 -6.48 -8.33
CA GLY A 51 37.96 -7.28 -7.29
C GLY A 51 36.82 -6.60 -6.51
N GLN A 52 36.46 -5.35 -6.82
CA GLN A 52 35.36 -4.62 -6.16
C GLN A 52 34.15 -4.42 -7.08
N GLN A 53 33.02 -3.98 -6.53
CA GLN A 53 31.88 -3.50 -7.31
C GLN A 53 32.04 -2.03 -7.73
N GLY A 54 31.49 -1.68 -8.89
CA GLY A 54 31.27 -0.30 -9.31
C GLY A 54 29.87 -0.11 -9.89
N ARG A 55 29.47 1.14 -10.10
CA ARG A 55 28.24 1.49 -10.81
C ARG A 55 28.45 2.61 -11.82
N VAL A 56 27.61 2.65 -12.85
CA VAL A 56 27.64 3.70 -13.89
C VAL A 56 27.07 5.02 -13.35
N THR A 57 27.78 6.13 -13.60
CA THR A 57 27.41 7.48 -13.16
C THR A 57 27.64 8.46 -14.32
N ILE A 58 26.60 8.86 -15.03
CA ILE A 58 26.69 9.57 -16.32
C ILE A 58 25.75 10.79 -16.41
N ASP A 59 26.14 11.89 -15.78
CA ASP A 59 25.37 13.15 -15.68
C ASP A 59 24.91 13.77 -17.02
N THR A 60 25.50 13.37 -18.16
CA THR A 60 25.23 13.98 -19.48
C THR A 60 24.97 12.96 -20.60
N GLY A 61 24.52 11.75 -20.29
CA GLY A 61 24.22 10.73 -21.29
C GLY A 61 23.35 9.59 -20.74
N PHE A 62 22.63 8.89 -21.62
CA PHE A 62 21.73 7.82 -21.19
C PHE A 62 22.42 6.48 -20.91
N PHE A 63 23.56 6.20 -21.57
CA PHE A 63 24.27 4.92 -21.45
C PHE A 63 25.81 5.04 -21.55
N LEU A 64 26.50 4.06 -20.97
CA LEU A 64 27.94 3.81 -21.09
C LEU A 64 28.19 2.49 -21.86
N ASN A 65 29.06 2.50 -22.86
CA ASN A 65 29.16 1.39 -23.81
C ASN A 65 30.20 0.35 -23.35
N LEU A 66 29.78 -0.90 -23.14
CA LEU A 66 30.66 -2.04 -22.85
C LEU A 66 31.31 -2.56 -24.14
N ARG A 67 32.64 -2.67 -24.19
CA ARG A 67 33.39 -2.98 -25.42
C ARG A 67 34.19 -4.28 -25.35
N ALA A 68 34.35 -4.98 -26.47
CA ALA A 68 35.12 -6.22 -26.58
C ALA A 68 36.64 -6.02 -26.38
N THR A 69 37.13 -4.78 -26.53
CA THR A 69 38.52 -4.38 -26.29
C THR A 69 38.56 -2.96 -25.71
N PRO A 70 39.59 -2.60 -24.91
CA PRO A 70 39.72 -1.25 -24.39
C PRO A 70 40.06 -0.26 -25.51
N GLY A 71 39.33 0.85 -25.55
CA GLY A 71 39.50 1.92 -26.55
C GLY A 71 38.18 2.31 -27.22
N LEU A 72 38.10 3.56 -27.68
CA LEU A 72 36.91 4.15 -28.33
C LEU A 72 36.54 3.48 -29.67
N ASN A 73 37.45 2.69 -30.22
CA ASN A 73 37.28 1.95 -31.47
C ASN A 73 37.04 0.44 -31.23
N GLY A 74 36.92 -0.02 -29.99
CA GLY A 74 36.58 -1.41 -29.67
C GLY A 74 35.11 -1.72 -30.00
N ASP A 75 34.85 -2.91 -30.57
CA ASP A 75 33.49 -3.35 -30.89
C ASP A 75 32.59 -3.33 -29.66
N GLU A 76 31.35 -2.91 -29.83
CA GLU A 76 30.36 -2.75 -28.76
C GLU A 76 29.64 -4.08 -28.46
N ILE A 77 29.55 -4.44 -27.18
CA ILE A 77 28.84 -5.64 -26.71
C ILE A 77 27.41 -5.27 -26.33
N ILE A 78 27.27 -4.35 -25.37
CA ILE A 78 26.00 -3.80 -24.85
C ILE A 78 26.20 -2.33 -24.42
N GLN A 79 25.11 -1.67 -24.08
CA GLN A 79 25.07 -0.34 -23.46
C GLN A 79 24.50 -0.47 -22.05
N LEU A 80 25.11 0.22 -21.09
CA LEU A 80 24.82 0.15 -19.66
C LEU A 80 24.17 1.46 -19.21
N ALA A 81 22.98 1.42 -18.62
CA ALA A 81 22.27 2.60 -18.14
C ALA A 81 22.92 3.23 -16.90
N ASN A 82 22.57 4.49 -16.62
CA ASN A 82 22.96 5.15 -15.37
C ASN A 82 22.46 4.38 -14.15
N GLY A 83 23.31 4.18 -13.14
CA GLY A 83 23.02 3.39 -11.95
C GLY A 83 23.32 1.89 -12.05
N GLU A 84 23.54 1.33 -13.26
CA GLU A 84 23.84 -0.10 -13.41
C GLU A 84 25.14 -0.50 -12.69
N GLY A 85 25.06 -1.56 -11.89
CA GLY A 85 26.19 -2.14 -11.16
C GLY A 85 26.98 -3.18 -11.97
N PHE A 86 28.28 -3.27 -11.73
CA PHE A 86 29.20 -4.21 -12.39
C PHE A 86 30.36 -4.62 -11.48
N HIS A 87 30.93 -5.81 -11.73
CA HIS A 87 32.12 -6.29 -11.02
C HIS A 87 33.40 -5.92 -11.78
N VAL A 88 34.42 -5.37 -11.10
CA VAL A 88 35.69 -4.96 -11.74
C VAL A 88 36.67 -6.14 -11.78
N VAL A 89 36.97 -6.65 -12.98
CA VAL A 89 37.80 -7.84 -13.20
C VAL A 89 39.29 -7.50 -13.30
N GLU A 90 39.68 -6.55 -14.15
CA GLU A 90 41.10 -6.19 -14.36
C GLU A 90 41.25 -4.72 -14.84
N GLY A 91 42.31 -4.03 -14.42
CA GLY A 91 42.65 -2.69 -14.93
C GLY A 91 43.56 -1.88 -14.00
N PRO A 92 43.79 -0.59 -14.30
CA PRO A 92 43.35 0.11 -15.51
C PRO A 92 44.31 -0.11 -16.69
N GLN A 93 43.77 -0.23 -17.91
CA GLN A 93 44.54 -0.10 -19.14
C GLN A 93 44.37 1.30 -19.75
N CYS A 94 45.48 2.02 -19.94
CA CYS A 94 45.45 3.36 -20.54
C CYS A 94 45.36 3.27 -22.06
N VAL A 95 44.18 3.57 -22.62
CA VAL A 95 43.91 3.58 -24.07
C VAL A 95 43.10 4.82 -24.45
N ASP A 96 43.42 5.44 -25.57
CA ASP A 96 42.80 6.69 -26.07
C ASP A 96 42.83 7.89 -25.07
N ASN A 97 43.71 7.84 -24.07
CA ASN A 97 43.82 8.78 -22.93
C ASN A 97 42.66 8.69 -21.93
N LEU A 98 42.05 7.51 -21.80
CA LEU A 98 41.05 7.16 -20.78
C LEU A 98 41.57 5.93 -20.00
N ASN A 99 41.21 5.82 -18.72
CA ASN A 99 41.43 4.58 -17.96
C ASN A 99 40.33 3.59 -18.34
N TRP A 100 40.70 2.47 -18.96
CA TRP A 100 39.77 1.38 -19.28
C TRP A 100 39.87 0.26 -18.26
N TRP A 101 38.72 -0.24 -17.84
CA TRP A 101 38.59 -1.33 -16.88
C TRP A 101 37.82 -2.48 -17.51
N GLN A 102 38.34 -3.69 -17.38
CA GLN A 102 37.59 -4.90 -17.68
C GLN A 102 36.62 -5.15 -16.53
N ILE A 103 35.36 -5.38 -16.88
CA ILE A 103 34.29 -5.69 -15.95
C ILE A 103 33.60 -7.01 -16.32
N GLU A 104 32.77 -7.50 -15.41
CA GLU A 104 31.79 -8.55 -15.67
C GLU A 104 30.41 -8.10 -15.18
N GLN A 105 29.40 -8.28 -16.03
CA GLN A 105 28.01 -7.89 -15.79
C GLN A 105 27.08 -8.75 -16.66
N PHE A 106 25.97 -9.23 -16.11
CA PHE A 106 25.05 -10.16 -16.79
C PHE A 106 25.72 -11.42 -17.40
N GLY A 107 26.85 -11.88 -16.82
CA GLY A 107 27.66 -12.99 -17.36
C GLY A 107 28.42 -12.67 -18.66
N LEU A 108 28.52 -11.39 -19.02
CA LEU A 108 29.33 -10.87 -20.12
C LEU A 108 30.53 -10.11 -19.55
N SER A 109 31.71 -10.32 -20.14
CA SER A 109 32.90 -9.53 -19.80
C SER A 109 33.34 -8.65 -20.96
N GLY A 110 33.73 -7.41 -20.64
CA GLY A 110 34.14 -6.39 -21.59
C GLY A 110 34.78 -5.20 -20.88
N TRP A 111 35.09 -4.15 -21.64
CA TRP A 111 35.84 -2.99 -21.20
C TRP A 111 34.99 -1.72 -21.22
N ILE A 112 35.04 -0.94 -20.14
CA ILE A 112 34.43 0.38 -20.01
C ILE A 112 35.48 1.45 -19.71
N ALA A 113 35.18 2.70 -20.07
CA ALA A 113 36.00 3.85 -19.68
C ALA A 113 35.50 4.41 -18.34
N GLU A 114 36.39 4.61 -17.37
CA GLU A 114 36.03 5.06 -16.02
C GLU A 114 35.79 6.57 -15.92
N SER A 115 36.49 7.38 -16.72
CA SER A 115 36.39 8.83 -16.69
C SER A 115 36.72 9.47 -18.01
N THR A 116 36.16 10.67 -18.21
CA THR A 116 36.61 11.63 -19.22
C THR A 116 37.76 12.48 -18.65
N ASN A 117 38.00 13.67 -19.24
CA ASN A 117 38.94 14.65 -18.70
C ASN A 117 38.29 15.70 -17.77
N ARG A 118 37.07 15.43 -17.29
CA ARG A 118 36.28 16.33 -16.43
C ARG A 118 35.44 15.57 -15.43
N ASP A 119 34.78 14.52 -15.91
CA ASP A 119 33.68 13.85 -15.25
C ASP A 119 34.01 12.34 -15.17
N TYR A 120 33.69 11.70 -14.06
CA TYR A 120 33.71 10.23 -14.00
C TYR A 120 32.48 9.68 -14.71
N LEU A 121 32.63 8.54 -15.39
CA LEU A 121 31.54 7.80 -16.04
C LEU A 121 31.04 6.65 -15.15
N VAL A 122 31.80 6.32 -14.11
CA VAL A 122 31.52 5.27 -13.12
C VAL A 122 32.11 5.62 -11.76
N GLU A 123 31.64 4.96 -10.71
CA GLU A 123 32.21 5.05 -9.36
C GLU A 123 32.31 3.69 -8.64
N PRO A 124 33.21 3.55 -7.65
CA PRO A 124 33.21 2.40 -6.74
C PRO A 124 31.91 2.34 -5.92
N VAL A 125 31.37 1.15 -5.72
CA VAL A 125 30.31 0.88 -4.74
C VAL A 125 30.95 0.23 -3.52
N ASP A 126 30.87 0.90 -2.37
CA ASP A 126 31.38 0.39 -1.11
C ASP A 126 30.30 -0.40 -0.37
N LEU A 127 30.30 -1.72 -0.54
CA LEU A 127 29.35 -2.63 0.11
C LEU A 127 29.50 -2.68 1.64
N ALA A 128 30.61 -2.18 2.21
CA ALA A 128 30.77 -2.08 3.66
C ALA A 128 30.08 -0.83 4.24
N ALA A 129 29.57 0.07 3.39
CA ALA A 129 28.82 1.25 3.78
C ALA A 129 27.32 1.02 3.57
N VAL A 130 26.70 0.19 4.43
CA VAL A 130 25.27 0.35 4.73
C VAL A 130 25.06 1.82 5.11
N PRO A 131 24.11 2.55 4.48
CA PRO A 131 23.87 3.94 4.82
C PRO A 131 23.20 4.05 6.19
N THR A 132 23.99 3.95 7.26
CA THR A 132 23.57 4.33 8.61
C THR A 132 23.05 5.76 8.54
N LEU A 133 21.78 5.94 8.89
CA LEU A 133 21.10 7.23 8.79
C LEU A 133 21.85 8.26 9.64
N ALA A 134 21.86 9.50 9.16
CA ALA A 134 22.50 10.58 9.90
C ALA A 134 21.81 10.69 11.27
N PRO A 135 22.56 10.72 12.39
CA PRO A 135 21.96 10.72 13.72
C PRO A 135 21.04 11.94 13.86
N LEU A 136 19.80 11.69 14.30
CA LEU A 136 18.67 12.63 14.33
C LEU A 136 19.10 14.10 14.53
N PRO A 137 18.59 15.03 13.72
CA PRO A 137 18.80 16.46 13.91
C PRO A 137 18.52 16.92 15.33
N ALA A 138 19.13 18.05 15.71
CA ALA A 138 18.81 18.75 16.95
C ALA A 138 17.42 19.45 16.93
N ILE A 139 16.48 18.95 16.13
CA ILE A 139 15.08 19.35 16.09
C ILE A 139 14.30 18.37 16.96
N ASP A 140 13.74 18.90 18.05
CA ASP A 140 12.88 18.16 18.98
C ASP A 140 11.51 17.90 18.31
N LEU A 141 11.43 16.87 17.48
CA LEU A 141 10.16 16.38 16.95
C LEU A 141 9.31 15.92 18.12
N SER A 142 8.13 16.51 18.28
CA SER A 142 7.18 16.10 19.32
C SER A 142 6.97 14.58 19.27
N PRO A 143 7.21 13.84 20.37
CA PRO A 143 7.01 12.40 20.38
C PRO A 143 5.52 12.11 20.27
N VAL A 144 5.15 11.22 19.36
CA VAL A 144 3.78 10.70 19.32
C VAL A 144 3.60 9.79 20.53
N LEU A 145 2.67 10.16 21.42
CA LEU A 145 2.33 9.33 22.56
C LEU A 145 1.42 8.19 22.09
N LEU A 146 1.88 6.95 22.24
CA LEU A 146 1.05 5.78 21.95
C LEU A 146 -0.02 5.67 23.04
N ALA A 147 -1.27 5.94 22.69
CA ALA A 147 -2.39 5.78 23.62
C ALA A 147 -2.65 4.30 23.90
N ASP A 148 -2.83 3.94 25.17
CA ASP A 148 -3.28 2.62 25.59
C ASP A 148 -4.67 2.29 25.00
N ASN A 149 -5.00 0.99 24.95
CA ASN A 149 -6.37 0.56 24.67
C ASN A 149 -7.30 0.99 25.83
N PRO A 150 -8.58 1.36 25.57
CA PRO A 150 -9.46 1.90 26.60
C PRO A 150 -10.06 0.78 27.47
N GLU A 151 -10.26 1.03 28.78
CA GLU A 151 -10.88 0.03 29.69
C GLU A 151 -12.26 -0.47 29.23
N THR A 152 -13.00 0.34 28.45
CA THR A 152 -14.29 0.00 27.84
C THR A 152 -14.44 0.70 26.50
N LEU A 153 -15.02 0.02 25.51
CA LEU A 153 -15.30 0.58 24.19
C LEU A 153 -16.81 0.62 23.91
N ALA A 154 -17.35 1.83 23.79
CA ALA A 154 -18.74 2.08 23.41
C ALA A 154 -18.81 3.33 22.52
N THR A 155 -19.33 3.17 21.30
CA THR A 155 -19.59 4.23 20.31
C THR A 155 -20.99 4.02 19.72
N ASP A 156 -21.43 4.92 18.84
CA ASP A 156 -22.72 4.78 18.13
C ASP A 156 -22.78 3.54 17.22
N PHE A 157 -21.63 2.95 16.86
CA PHE A 157 -21.52 1.76 15.99
C PHE A 157 -20.98 0.51 16.69
N ILE A 158 -20.32 0.65 17.85
CA ILE A 158 -19.65 -0.45 18.56
C ILE A 158 -20.14 -0.49 20.01
N GLN A 159 -20.59 -1.66 20.45
CA GLN A 159 -20.82 -1.95 21.87
C GLN A 159 -19.97 -3.19 22.20
N TRP A 160 -18.94 -3.02 23.03
CA TRP A 160 -17.99 -4.10 23.31
C TRP A 160 -18.49 -5.07 24.38
N ASP A 161 -18.63 -6.34 24.01
CA ASP A 161 -18.92 -7.47 24.90
C ASP A 161 -18.26 -8.72 24.31
N TRP A 162 -17.04 -9.01 24.74
CA TRP A 162 -16.22 -10.12 24.21
C TRP A 162 -16.81 -11.49 24.57
N ASP A 163 -17.35 -11.65 25.78
CA ASP A 163 -18.03 -12.88 26.21
C ASP A 163 -19.25 -13.16 25.33
N ALA A 164 -20.06 -12.14 25.01
CA ALA A 164 -21.19 -12.29 24.08
C ALA A 164 -20.74 -12.57 22.65
N PHE A 165 -19.66 -11.94 22.18
CA PHE A 165 -19.10 -12.17 20.84
C PHE A 165 -18.64 -13.62 20.66
N LEU A 166 -17.83 -14.15 21.59
CA LEU A 166 -17.41 -15.55 21.61
C LEU A 166 -18.61 -16.51 21.71
N THR A 167 -19.64 -16.13 22.47
CA THR A 167 -20.87 -16.94 22.66
C THR A 167 -21.73 -17.01 21.40
N ASP A 168 -21.95 -15.91 20.67
CA ASP A 168 -22.71 -15.91 19.41
C ASP A 168 -21.93 -16.53 18.25
N MET A 169 -20.59 -16.42 18.26
CA MET A 169 -19.73 -17.17 17.35
C MET A 169 -19.76 -18.67 17.64
N GLY A 170 -19.97 -19.07 18.90
CA GLY A 170 -19.83 -20.47 19.33
C GLY A 170 -18.38 -20.96 19.26
N SER A 171 -17.42 -20.06 19.52
CA SER A 171 -15.98 -20.32 19.34
C SER A 171 -15.50 -21.51 20.18
N TYR A 172 -14.62 -22.33 19.59
CA TYR A 172 -13.91 -23.38 20.32
C TYR A 172 -12.77 -22.80 21.18
N TYR A 173 -12.15 -21.72 20.73
CA TYR A 173 -11.08 -21.02 21.44
C TYR A 173 -11.67 -19.87 22.27
N THR A 174 -11.24 -19.75 23.53
CA THR A 174 -11.66 -18.68 24.45
C THR A 174 -10.45 -17.87 24.91
N PRO A 175 -9.83 -17.06 24.03
CA PRO A 175 -8.78 -16.12 24.43
C PRO A 175 -9.31 -15.08 25.43
N PRO A 176 -8.43 -14.46 26.22
CA PRO A 176 -8.76 -13.26 26.99
C PRO A 176 -9.38 -12.15 26.12
N ASP A 177 -10.04 -11.19 26.76
CA ASP A 177 -10.50 -9.97 26.08
C ASP A 177 -9.26 -9.18 25.58
N PRO A 178 -9.12 -8.93 24.26
CA PRO A 178 -7.98 -8.18 23.71
C PRO A 178 -8.05 -6.67 24.03
N LEU A 179 -9.16 -6.16 24.55
CA LEU A 179 -9.30 -4.74 24.87
C LEU A 179 -8.43 -4.30 26.07
N PRO A 180 -8.52 -4.89 27.28
CA PRO A 180 -7.68 -4.52 28.43
C PRO A 180 -6.26 -5.12 28.34
N ILE A 181 -5.29 -4.32 27.90
CA ILE A 181 -3.88 -4.70 27.81
C ILE A 181 -3.01 -3.96 28.82
N THR A 182 -1.94 -4.61 29.27
CA THR A 182 -0.89 -3.97 30.07
C THR A 182 0.48 -4.44 29.59
N LEU A 183 1.28 -3.49 29.09
CA LEU A 183 2.68 -3.73 28.72
C LEU A 183 3.59 -3.54 29.94
N PRO A 184 4.76 -4.19 29.98
CA PRO A 184 5.75 -3.92 31.02
C PRO A 184 6.47 -2.58 30.78
N GLU A 185 6.87 -1.90 31.86
CA GLU A 185 7.72 -0.68 31.79
C GLU A 185 9.06 -0.97 31.07
N THR A 186 9.59 -2.18 31.23
CA THR A 186 10.80 -2.67 30.57
C THR A 186 10.63 -4.12 30.12
N TYR A 187 11.14 -4.50 28.94
CA TYR A 187 11.14 -5.90 28.45
C TYR A 187 11.73 -6.88 29.49
N GLN A 188 11.08 -8.03 29.68
CA GLN A 188 11.45 -9.02 30.72
C GLN A 188 11.76 -10.43 30.17
N GLY A 189 11.47 -10.70 28.89
CA GLY A 189 11.78 -11.97 28.23
C GLY A 189 13.28 -12.16 27.96
N THR A 190 13.61 -13.34 27.43
CA THR A 190 15.00 -13.79 27.20
C THR A 190 15.30 -14.20 25.77
N ASP A 191 14.25 -14.39 24.97
CA ASP A 191 14.24 -15.26 23.80
C ASP A 191 14.67 -14.52 22.52
N PHE A 192 14.85 -13.20 22.65
CA PHE A 192 15.33 -12.25 21.65
C PHE A 192 16.70 -11.66 22.03
N PRO A 193 17.80 -12.41 21.82
CA PRO A 193 19.16 -11.93 22.08
C PRO A 193 19.55 -10.76 21.17
N ALA A 194 20.59 -10.02 21.56
CA ALA A 194 21.17 -8.93 20.79
C ALA A 194 22.49 -9.34 20.13
N GLY A 195 22.66 -8.96 18.85
CA GLY A 195 23.85 -9.27 18.06
C GLY A 195 25.07 -8.37 18.33
N PRO A 196 26.15 -8.51 17.54
CA PRO A 196 26.29 -9.44 16.41
C PRO A 196 26.46 -10.90 16.85
N PHE A 197 26.09 -11.83 15.97
CA PHE A 197 26.04 -13.27 16.23
C PHE A 197 27.17 -14.04 15.56
N ASP A 198 27.69 -15.08 16.22
CA ASP A 198 28.50 -16.11 15.57
C ASP A 198 27.54 -17.16 14.99
N LEU A 199 27.35 -17.14 13.66
CA LEU A 199 26.43 -18.05 12.97
C LEU A 199 26.83 -19.54 13.12
N SER A 200 28.07 -19.86 13.51
CA SER A 200 28.47 -21.24 13.79
C SER A 200 27.94 -21.79 15.13
N GLU A 201 27.39 -20.92 15.99
CA GLU A 201 26.64 -21.31 17.19
C GLU A 201 25.12 -21.35 16.95
N VAL A 202 24.63 -20.95 15.77
CA VAL A 202 23.20 -20.88 15.42
C VAL A 202 22.76 -22.10 14.61
N ARG A 203 21.77 -22.83 15.14
CA ARG A 203 21.22 -24.02 14.48
C ARG A 203 20.45 -23.67 13.20
N PHE A 204 20.56 -24.55 12.19
CA PHE A 204 19.89 -24.53 10.88
C PHE A 204 20.38 -23.52 9.83
N VAL A 205 21.36 -22.64 10.12
CA VAL A 205 21.85 -21.65 9.14
C VAL A 205 22.45 -22.31 7.88
N ASP A 206 23.25 -23.37 8.04
CA ASP A 206 23.83 -24.14 6.92
C ASP A 206 22.78 -24.75 5.96
N GLU A 207 21.53 -24.93 6.42
CA GLU A 207 20.47 -25.57 5.65
C GLU A 207 19.73 -24.56 4.73
N LEU A 208 19.86 -23.25 5.00
CA LEU A 208 19.22 -22.19 4.24
C LEU A 208 19.88 -21.88 2.88
N ASN A 209 21.15 -22.24 2.69
CA ASN A 209 21.94 -21.93 1.48
C ASN A 209 22.03 -20.42 1.14
N LEU A 210 22.04 -19.55 2.17
CA LEU A 210 22.15 -18.09 2.02
C LEU A 210 23.44 -17.64 1.31
N SER A 211 23.36 -16.50 0.62
CA SER A 211 24.51 -15.80 0.03
C SER A 211 25.41 -15.15 1.09
N GLU A 212 26.64 -14.79 0.74
CA GLU A 212 27.60 -14.16 1.68
C GLU A 212 27.03 -12.85 2.27
N ALA A 213 26.36 -12.03 1.44
CA ALA A 213 25.67 -10.82 1.89
C ALA A 213 24.47 -11.10 2.81
N GLN A 214 23.69 -12.16 2.53
CA GLN A 214 22.57 -12.57 3.37
C GLN A 214 23.04 -13.11 4.74
N LEU A 215 24.19 -13.81 4.76
CA LEU A 215 24.84 -14.27 6.00
C LEU A 215 25.41 -13.10 6.81
N ASP A 216 26.06 -12.12 6.16
CA ASP A 216 26.56 -10.92 6.84
C ASP A 216 25.43 -10.12 7.49
N LEU A 217 24.30 -9.92 6.79
CA LEU A 217 23.09 -9.29 7.33
C LEU A 217 22.53 -10.09 8.53
N LEU A 218 22.39 -11.41 8.40
CA LEU A 218 21.89 -12.28 9.47
C LEU A 218 22.80 -12.24 10.72
N ALA A 219 24.12 -12.24 10.54
CA ALA A 219 25.11 -12.14 11.61
C ALA A 219 25.11 -10.76 12.28
N GLN A 220 24.99 -9.68 11.51
CA GLN A 220 24.99 -8.31 12.00
C GLN A 220 23.70 -7.98 12.75
N ASN A 221 22.55 -8.21 12.11
CA ASN A 221 21.25 -7.74 12.58
C ASN A 221 20.55 -8.73 13.51
N GLY A 222 20.89 -10.02 13.45
CA GLY A 222 20.07 -11.10 14.04
C GLY A 222 18.90 -11.56 13.16
N PHE A 223 18.71 -10.93 12.00
CA PHE A 223 17.70 -11.34 11.02
C PHE A 223 18.11 -10.93 9.60
N VAL A 224 17.51 -11.59 8.59
CA VAL A 224 17.63 -11.21 7.18
C VAL A 224 16.31 -11.48 6.44
N VAL A 225 16.00 -10.65 5.45
CA VAL A 225 14.90 -10.88 4.49
C VAL A 225 15.50 -11.28 3.14
N VAL A 226 14.92 -12.29 2.49
CA VAL A 226 15.42 -12.82 1.21
C VAL A 226 14.28 -13.11 0.23
N PRO A 227 14.53 -13.10 -1.09
CA PRO A 227 13.53 -13.43 -2.11
C PRO A 227 12.79 -14.74 -1.81
N GLY A 228 11.50 -14.64 -1.52
CA GLY A 228 10.68 -15.81 -1.19
C GLY A 228 10.03 -16.45 -2.40
N GLY A 229 9.60 -15.64 -3.36
CA GLY A 229 8.93 -16.11 -4.58
C GLY A 229 7.60 -16.82 -4.32
N MET A 230 7.01 -16.64 -3.13
CA MET A 230 5.74 -17.24 -2.73
C MET A 230 4.58 -16.38 -3.23
N ASP A 231 3.50 -17.03 -3.68
CA ASP A 231 2.29 -16.34 -4.13
C ASP A 231 1.41 -15.90 -2.94
N GLN A 232 1.42 -16.64 -1.83
CA GLN A 232 0.58 -16.39 -0.65
C GLN A 232 1.38 -16.49 0.65
N PHE A 233 1.08 -15.64 1.64
CA PHE A 233 1.91 -15.54 2.85
C PHE A 233 1.81 -16.75 3.79
N GLU A 234 0.78 -17.60 3.72
CA GLU A 234 0.77 -18.83 4.52
C GLU A 234 1.84 -19.84 4.06
N ASP A 235 2.41 -19.68 2.87
CA ASP A 235 3.32 -20.64 2.25
C ASP A 235 4.56 -20.90 3.10
N ALA A 236 5.17 -19.87 3.71
CA ALA A 236 6.32 -20.07 4.59
C ALA A 236 5.98 -20.77 5.90
N TYR A 237 4.71 -20.89 6.27
CA TYR A 237 4.28 -21.59 7.47
C TYR A 237 3.74 -23.01 7.18
N ARG A 238 3.60 -23.37 5.90
CA ARG A 238 3.29 -24.74 5.47
C ARG A 238 4.50 -25.65 5.71
N TRP A 239 4.22 -26.89 6.09
CA TRP A 239 5.23 -27.95 6.17
C TRP A 239 5.70 -28.34 4.76
N ASP A 240 7.00 -28.19 4.51
CA ASP A 240 7.67 -28.60 3.27
C ASP A 240 8.86 -29.54 3.53
N ASN A 241 9.59 -29.96 2.49
CA ASN A 241 10.71 -30.92 2.62
C ASN A 241 12.03 -30.29 3.14
N ASN A 242 12.15 -28.97 3.10
CA ASN A 242 13.33 -28.21 3.49
C ASN A 242 13.15 -27.61 4.89
N TRP A 243 11.90 -27.29 5.27
CA TRP A 243 11.52 -26.83 6.60
C TRP A 243 10.51 -27.80 7.21
N ASP A 244 10.98 -29.01 7.55
CA ASP A 244 10.21 -29.96 8.35
C ASP A 244 10.35 -29.58 9.82
N PRO A 245 9.33 -29.01 10.47
CA PRO A 245 9.55 -28.49 11.79
C PRO A 245 9.37 -29.61 12.86
N GLU A 246 9.02 -30.86 12.50
CA GLU A 246 9.27 -32.04 13.38
C GLU A 246 10.78 -32.35 13.56
N SER A 247 11.66 -31.81 12.72
CA SER A 247 13.12 -31.87 12.91
C SER A 247 13.67 -30.78 13.85
N GLY A 248 12.81 -29.89 14.36
CA GLY A 248 13.15 -28.82 15.28
C GLY A 248 13.24 -27.42 14.63
N HIS A 249 13.06 -27.32 13.31
CA HIS A 249 12.79 -26.05 12.64
C HIS A 249 11.55 -25.39 13.28
N SER A 250 11.51 -24.06 13.32
CA SER A 250 10.46 -23.32 14.05
C SER A 250 10.06 -22.06 13.31
N TYR A 251 8.83 -21.58 13.53
CA TYR A 251 8.30 -20.43 12.80
C TYR A 251 8.43 -19.12 13.58
N TRP A 252 8.47 -18.03 12.82
CA TRP A 252 8.45 -16.66 13.29
C TRP A 252 7.13 -16.02 12.86
N VAL A 253 6.18 -15.91 13.79
CA VAL A 253 4.84 -15.37 13.48
C VAL A 253 4.91 -13.84 13.39
N THR A 254 4.89 -13.33 12.17
CA THR A 254 5.04 -11.90 11.88
C THR A 254 3.74 -11.10 12.08
N THR A 255 3.88 -9.81 12.34
CA THR A 255 2.74 -8.88 12.34
C THR A 255 2.17 -8.68 10.94
N ASP A 256 3.06 -8.66 9.94
CA ASP A 256 2.74 -8.72 8.51
C ASP A 256 1.63 -9.76 8.27
N ALA A 257 1.78 -10.97 8.85
CA ALA A 257 0.88 -12.09 8.63
C ALA A 257 -0.62 -11.78 8.87
N LEU A 258 -0.96 -11.11 9.97
CA LEU A 258 -2.37 -10.86 10.30
C LEU A 258 -3.01 -9.75 9.47
N LEU A 259 -2.21 -8.88 8.87
CA LEU A 259 -2.70 -7.71 8.16
C LEU A 259 -3.37 -8.09 6.82
N HIS A 260 -3.18 -9.30 6.27
CA HIS A 260 -3.92 -9.77 5.06
C HIS A 260 -5.26 -10.29 5.45
N ALA A 261 -5.38 -11.05 6.53
CA ALA A 261 -6.71 -11.49 6.91
C ALA A 261 -7.59 -10.27 7.13
N LEU A 262 -7.03 -9.17 7.66
CA LEU A 262 -7.72 -7.89 7.70
C LEU A 262 -8.03 -7.36 6.29
N TYR A 263 -7.07 -7.31 5.36
CA TYR A 263 -7.31 -6.95 3.94
C TYR A 263 -8.27 -7.88 3.20
N VAL A 264 -7.94 -9.15 2.97
CA VAL A 264 -8.75 -10.09 2.19
C VAL A 264 -10.13 -10.30 2.82
N SER A 265 -10.34 -10.13 4.14
CA SER A 265 -11.69 -10.05 4.70
C SER A 265 -12.37 -8.72 4.37
N PHE A 266 -11.68 -7.58 4.47
CA PHE A 266 -12.24 -6.25 4.25
C PHE A 266 -12.51 -5.93 2.77
N ASP A 267 -11.61 -6.33 1.87
CA ASP A 267 -11.74 -6.22 0.42
C ASP A 267 -12.92 -7.06 -0.07
N ASN A 268 -12.96 -8.35 0.30
CA ASN A 268 -14.10 -9.20 -0.04
C ASN A 268 -15.41 -8.73 0.62
N LEU A 269 -15.37 -8.10 1.81
CA LEU A 269 -16.56 -7.45 2.39
C LEU A 269 -17.08 -6.35 1.46
N LEU A 270 -16.19 -5.49 0.94
CA LEU A 270 -16.58 -4.47 -0.02
C LEU A 270 -17.10 -5.13 -1.31
N GLN A 271 -16.38 -6.10 -1.91
CA GLN A 271 -16.84 -6.80 -3.11
C GLN A 271 -18.24 -7.40 -2.98
N PHE A 272 -18.56 -8.07 -1.86
CA PHE A 272 -19.88 -8.65 -1.66
C PHE A 272 -20.94 -7.60 -1.27
N LEU A 273 -20.60 -6.54 -0.53
CA LEU A 273 -21.55 -5.44 -0.28
C LEU A 273 -21.89 -4.70 -1.57
N GLU A 274 -20.90 -4.47 -2.44
CA GLU A 274 -21.04 -3.83 -3.74
C GLU A 274 -21.97 -4.64 -4.65
N ASN A 275 -21.70 -5.94 -4.81
CA ASN A 275 -22.44 -6.82 -5.71
C ASN A 275 -23.81 -7.24 -5.14
N ASP A 276 -23.88 -7.75 -3.92
CA ASP A 276 -25.08 -8.39 -3.36
C ASP A 276 -26.14 -7.37 -2.88
N ALA A 277 -25.74 -6.12 -2.59
CA ALA A 277 -26.63 -5.11 -2.01
C ALA A 277 -26.58 -3.74 -2.73
N LEU A 278 -25.40 -3.10 -2.78
CA LEU A 278 -25.29 -1.70 -3.17
C LEU A 278 -25.57 -1.45 -4.65
N HIS A 279 -25.20 -2.35 -5.55
CA HIS A 279 -25.51 -2.23 -6.99
C HIS A 279 -27.02 -2.18 -7.23
N ALA A 280 -27.79 -3.04 -6.56
CA ALA A 280 -29.25 -3.08 -6.66
C ALA A 280 -29.89 -1.82 -6.04
N GLN A 281 -29.51 -1.48 -4.81
CA GLN A 281 -30.05 -0.34 -4.08
C GLN A 281 -29.74 1.00 -4.79
N LEU A 282 -28.53 1.15 -5.34
CA LEU A 282 -28.16 2.31 -6.16
C LEU A 282 -28.97 2.36 -7.46
N GLY A 283 -29.25 1.21 -8.08
CA GLY A 283 -30.12 1.11 -9.26
C GLY A 283 -31.53 1.65 -9.00
N GLU A 284 -32.11 1.34 -7.83
CA GLU A 284 -33.41 1.90 -7.41
C GLU A 284 -33.34 3.41 -7.18
N VAL A 285 -32.35 3.88 -6.41
CA VAL A 285 -32.11 5.31 -6.12
C VAL A 285 -31.94 6.12 -7.41
N LEU A 286 -31.15 5.64 -8.37
CA LEU A 286 -30.94 6.31 -9.65
C LEU A 286 -32.19 6.29 -10.54
N THR A 287 -32.94 5.19 -10.59
CA THR A 287 -34.14 5.07 -11.43
C THR A 287 -35.28 5.96 -10.91
N GLY A 288 -35.49 5.99 -9.59
CA GLY A 288 -36.48 6.85 -8.95
C GLY A 288 -36.13 8.34 -9.13
N SER A 289 -34.86 8.70 -8.89
CA SER A 289 -34.39 10.08 -9.04
C SER A 289 -34.38 10.54 -10.50
N TYR A 290 -34.00 9.68 -11.46
CA TYR A 290 -34.10 10.00 -12.90
C TYR A 290 -35.53 10.31 -13.31
N THR A 291 -36.50 9.50 -12.85
CA THR A 291 -37.92 9.71 -13.15
C THR A 291 -38.40 11.07 -12.62
N ALA A 292 -38.08 11.39 -11.36
CA ALA A 292 -38.39 12.69 -10.76
C ALA A 292 -37.68 13.87 -11.44
N ALA A 293 -36.45 13.67 -11.94
CA ALA A 293 -35.73 14.68 -12.71
C ALA A 293 -36.41 14.96 -14.07
N VAL A 294 -36.95 13.95 -14.73
CA VAL A 294 -37.71 14.12 -15.99
C VAL A 294 -39.05 14.83 -15.75
N ASP A 295 -39.78 14.47 -14.68
CA ASP A 295 -41.03 15.15 -14.32
C ASP A 295 -40.77 16.63 -13.95
N GLN A 296 -39.72 16.93 -13.17
CA GLN A 296 -39.41 18.33 -12.80
C GLN A 296 -38.90 19.17 -13.98
N LEU A 297 -38.27 18.57 -14.99
CA LEU A 297 -37.92 19.25 -16.24
C LEU A 297 -39.18 19.66 -17.02
N ALA A 298 -40.24 18.84 -17.01
CA ALA A 298 -41.51 19.19 -17.64
C ALA A 298 -42.22 20.36 -16.90
N ASP A 299 -42.11 20.44 -15.57
CA ASP A 299 -42.59 21.57 -14.78
C ASP A 299 -41.74 22.84 -14.94
N ALA A 300 -40.42 22.70 -15.15
CA ALA A 300 -39.48 23.81 -15.34
C ALA A 300 -39.53 24.45 -16.74
N ALA A 301 -40.18 23.81 -17.72
CA ALA A 301 -40.17 24.21 -19.12
C ALA A 301 -40.70 25.64 -19.35
N GLY A 302 -39.90 26.48 -20.00
CA GLY A 302 -40.17 27.90 -20.23
C GLY A 302 -39.87 28.81 -19.04
N THR A 303 -39.16 28.31 -18.02
CA THR A 303 -38.64 29.09 -16.88
C THR A 303 -37.11 29.16 -16.90
N ASP A 304 -36.54 30.10 -16.15
CA ASP A 304 -35.08 30.25 -16.03
C ASP A 304 -34.40 29.05 -15.32
N LEU A 305 -35.18 28.08 -14.79
CA LEU A 305 -34.70 26.83 -14.21
C LEU A 305 -34.66 25.64 -15.19
N GLU A 306 -35.14 25.80 -16.43
CA GLU A 306 -35.08 24.74 -17.46
C GLU A 306 -33.64 24.18 -17.66
N PRO A 307 -32.57 24.99 -17.71
CA PRO A 307 -31.19 24.48 -17.83
C PRO A 307 -30.74 23.67 -16.60
N ALA A 308 -31.12 24.10 -15.40
CA ALA A 308 -30.76 23.41 -14.15
C ALA A 308 -31.50 22.07 -14.00
N ALA A 309 -32.76 22.00 -14.45
CA ALA A 309 -33.51 20.75 -14.50
C ALA A 309 -32.96 19.79 -15.57
N GLN A 310 -32.56 20.31 -16.74
CA GLN A 310 -31.90 19.53 -17.79
C GLN A 310 -30.56 18.96 -17.32
N ALA A 311 -29.75 19.75 -16.60
CA ALA A 311 -28.51 19.30 -15.99
C ALA A 311 -28.73 18.11 -15.02
N ALA A 312 -29.78 18.16 -14.20
CA ALA A 312 -30.15 17.04 -13.31
C ALA A 312 -30.59 15.79 -14.08
N VAL A 313 -31.38 15.94 -15.16
CA VAL A 313 -31.77 14.82 -16.04
C VAL A 313 -30.55 14.15 -16.66
N THR A 314 -29.61 14.94 -17.21
CA THR A 314 -28.39 14.42 -17.84
C THR A 314 -27.44 13.79 -16.81
N TYR A 315 -27.30 14.37 -15.61
CA TYR A 315 -26.51 13.79 -14.52
C TYR A 315 -26.99 12.40 -14.11
N TYR A 316 -28.30 12.23 -13.88
CA TYR A 316 -28.87 10.92 -13.55
C TYR A 316 -28.86 9.95 -14.74
N ALA A 317 -29.07 10.44 -15.97
CA ALA A 317 -29.00 9.61 -17.18
C ALA A 317 -27.59 9.00 -17.38
N VAL A 318 -26.52 9.78 -17.28
CA VAL A 318 -25.14 9.29 -17.39
C VAL A 318 -24.89 8.21 -16.34
N THR A 319 -25.26 8.46 -15.08
CA THR A 319 -25.05 7.50 -13.99
C THR A 319 -25.79 6.19 -14.23
N LEU A 320 -27.06 6.25 -14.64
CA LEU A 320 -27.88 5.08 -14.93
C LEU A 320 -27.33 4.28 -16.13
N GLY A 321 -26.81 4.98 -17.15
CA GLY A 321 -26.13 4.36 -18.29
C GLY A 321 -24.83 3.64 -17.92
N LEU A 322 -24.07 4.17 -16.95
CA LEU A 322 -22.86 3.52 -16.43
C LEU A 322 -23.18 2.30 -15.55
N LEU A 323 -24.19 2.39 -14.67
CA LEU A 323 -24.54 1.29 -13.75
C LEU A 323 -25.32 0.16 -14.45
N ASN A 324 -26.39 0.53 -15.18
CA ASN A 324 -27.36 -0.40 -15.73
C ASN A 324 -27.79 0.01 -17.16
N PRO A 325 -26.99 -0.32 -18.18
CA PRO A 325 -27.29 -0.05 -19.59
C PRO A 325 -28.67 -0.56 -20.04
N ALA A 326 -29.20 -1.64 -19.47
CA ALA A 326 -30.52 -2.16 -19.83
C ALA A 326 -31.66 -1.27 -19.30
N ALA A 327 -31.56 -0.79 -18.05
CA ALA A 327 -32.49 0.18 -17.50
C ALA A 327 -32.37 1.54 -18.22
N TYR A 328 -31.15 1.96 -18.57
CA TYR A 328 -30.92 3.13 -19.43
C TYR A 328 -31.61 2.97 -20.80
N ASP A 329 -31.46 1.81 -21.44
CA ASP A 329 -32.08 1.50 -22.72
C ASP A 329 -33.61 1.47 -22.69
N GLU A 330 -34.23 1.10 -21.56
CA GLU A 330 -35.69 1.11 -21.40
C GLU A 330 -36.25 2.48 -20.97
N THR A 331 -35.55 3.22 -20.11
CA THR A 331 -36.10 4.44 -19.45
C THR A 331 -35.66 5.76 -20.07
N VAL A 332 -34.40 5.88 -20.54
CA VAL A 332 -33.83 7.19 -20.91
C VAL A 332 -34.26 7.58 -22.32
N SER A 333 -34.88 8.76 -22.45
CA SER A 333 -35.39 9.25 -23.74
C SER A 333 -34.28 9.67 -24.70
N ASN A 334 -34.50 9.51 -26.01
CA ASN A 334 -33.53 9.88 -27.07
C ASN A 334 -33.02 11.33 -26.97
N ALA A 335 -33.78 12.25 -26.36
CA ALA A 335 -33.32 13.62 -26.11
C ALA A 335 -32.20 13.63 -25.06
N ALA A 336 -32.45 13.06 -23.87
CA ALA A 336 -31.45 12.96 -22.80
C ALA A 336 -30.21 12.15 -23.22
N ARG A 337 -30.38 11.07 -24.02
CA ARG A 337 -29.25 10.31 -24.58
C ARG A 337 -28.32 11.16 -25.46
N THR A 338 -28.85 12.17 -26.16
CA THR A 338 -28.03 13.04 -27.01
C THR A 338 -27.01 13.86 -26.20
N GLU A 339 -27.25 14.05 -24.90
CA GLU A 339 -26.32 14.71 -23.96
C GLU A 339 -25.54 13.69 -23.11
N ALA A 340 -26.15 12.56 -22.74
CA ALA A 340 -25.55 11.56 -21.86
C ALA A 340 -24.62 10.56 -22.58
N ASP A 341 -24.94 10.11 -23.80
CA ASP A 341 -24.15 9.11 -24.52
C ASP A 341 -22.66 9.52 -24.68
N PRO A 342 -22.29 10.78 -25.03
CA PRO A 342 -20.89 11.18 -25.14
C PRO A 342 -20.11 11.15 -23.81
N LEU A 343 -20.78 11.36 -22.68
CA LEU A 343 -20.19 11.33 -21.34
C LEU A 343 -20.01 9.88 -20.85
N ILE A 344 -20.97 9.01 -21.19
CA ILE A 344 -20.85 7.56 -21.01
C ILE A 344 -19.69 7.02 -21.86
N GLU A 345 -19.58 7.42 -23.13
CA GLU A 345 -18.44 7.07 -23.99
C GLU A 345 -17.10 7.60 -23.46
N ALA A 346 -17.06 8.78 -22.84
CA ALA A 346 -15.85 9.31 -22.20
C ALA A 346 -15.37 8.44 -21.03
N ALA A 347 -16.28 8.08 -20.12
CA ALA A 347 -15.98 7.23 -18.97
C ALA A 347 -15.66 5.77 -19.35
N LEU A 348 -16.37 5.19 -20.33
CA LEU A 348 -16.09 3.82 -20.79
C LEU A 348 -14.72 3.69 -21.47
N ASN A 349 -14.27 4.72 -22.18
CA ASN A 349 -12.97 4.72 -22.87
C ASN A 349 -11.82 5.26 -21.99
N GLY A 350 -12.07 5.66 -20.73
CA GLY A 350 -11.04 6.20 -19.83
C GLY A 350 -10.33 7.43 -20.39
N GLN A 351 -11.07 8.34 -21.04
CA GLN A 351 -10.48 9.48 -21.77
C GLN A 351 -9.76 10.47 -20.85
N GLY A 352 -8.94 11.36 -21.39
CA GLY A 352 -8.30 12.43 -20.61
C GLY A 352 -9.30 13.50 -20.11
N ARG A 353 -8.78 14.68 -19.77
CA ARG A 353 -9.60 15.81 -19.29
C ARG A 353 -10.55 16.34 -20.37
N LEU A 354 -11.83 16.46 -20.03
CA LEU A 354 -12.89 16.98 -20.89
C LEU A 354 -13.82 17.92 -20.11
N GLU A 355 -14.32 18.97 -20.77
CA GLU A 355 -15.37 19.84 -20.23
C GLU A 355 -16.68 19.06 -20.05
N ILE A 356 -17.39 19.27 -18.94
CA ILE A 356 -18.73 18.72 -18.72
C ILE A 356 -19.78 19.71 -19.28
N PRO A 357 -20.55 19.36 -20.34
CA PRO A 357 -21.37 20.34 -21.08
C PRO A 357 -22.44 21.08 -20.26
N PHE A 358 -22.86 20.53 -19.12
CA PHE A 358 -23.85 21.13 -18.22
C PHE A 358 -23.25 21.80 -16.97
N LEU A 359 -21.91 21.83 -16.83
CA LEU A 359 -21.19 22.51 -15.74
C LEU A 359 -20.17 23.51 -16.33
N PRO A 360 -20.49 24.81 -16.43
CA PRO A 360 -19.61 25.79 -17.02
C PRO A 360 -18.22 25.84 -16.38
N ALA A 361 -17.17 25.75 -17.20
CA ALA A 361 -15.77 25.75 -16.79
C ALA A 361 -15.36 24.66 -15.78
N TYR A 362 -16.07 23.52 -15.77
CA TYR A 362 -15.71 22.31 -15.03
C TYR A 362 -15.15 21.25 -16.00
N GLN A 363 -13.94 20.76 -15.72
CA GLN A 363 -13.33 19.63 -16.44
C GLN A 363 -13.27 18.40 -15.54
N GLU A 364 -13.73 17.26 -16.06
CA GLU A 364 -13.55 15.96 -15.40
C GLU A 364 -12.39 15.19 -16.03
N ASP A 365 -11.66 14.43 -15.21
CA ASP A 365 -10.58 13.54 -15.64
C ASP A 365 -11.15 12.12 -15.82
N PHE A 366 -11.51 11.77 -17.05
CA PHE A 366 -12.15 10.48 -17.31
C PHE A 366 -11.18 9.28 -17.19
N SER A 367 -9.87 9.49 -17.03
CA SER A 367 -8.88 8.41 -16.82
C SER A 367 -9.12 7.67 -15.51
N GLN A 368 -9.69 8.39 -14.53
CA GLN A 368 -10.09 7.88 -13.22
C GLN A 368 -11.16 6.80 -13.30
N TYR A 369 -11.87 6.70 -14.42
CA TYR A 369 -12.96 5.75 -14.68
C TYR A 369 -12.45 4.44 -15.32
N LYS A 370 -11.13 4.26 -15.53
CA LYS A 370 -10.51 2.95 -15.77
C LYS A 370 -10.69 2.08 -14.52
N PRO A 371 -11.41 0.94 -14.58
CA PRO A 371 -11.49 0.00 -13.46
C PRO A 371 -10.11 -0.58 -13.13
N ARG A 372 -9.83 -0.70 -11.84
CA ARG A 372 -8.55 -1.11 -11.25
C ARG A 372 -8.81 -1.73 -9.87
N GLY A 373 -7.83 -2.41 -9.28
CA GLY A 373 -8.09 -3.32 -8.13
C GLY A 373 -9.14 -4.38 -8.49
N HIS A 374 -9.97 -4.79 -7.52
CA HIS A 374 -11.00 -5.83 -7.73
C HIS A 374 -12.07 -5.47 -8.77
N TYR A 375 -12.23 -4.20 -9.14
CA TYR A 375 -13.26 -3.77 -10.09
C TYR A 375 -13.03 -4.25 -11.54
N THR A 376 -11.91 -4.92 -11.83
CA THR A 376 -11.66 -5.60 -13.12
C THR A 376 -12.27 -7.00 -13.22
N VAL A 377 -12.66 -7.62 -12.10
CA VAL A 377 -13.03 -9.04 -12.01
C VAL A 377 -14.35 -9.35 -12.71
N SER A 378 -15.30 -8.40 -12.76
CA SER A 378 -16.59 -8.60 -13.44
C SER A 378 -17.12 -7.35 -14.13
N PRO A 379 -17.91 -7.50 -15.23
CA PRO A 379 -18.63 -6.40 -15.85
C PRO A 379 -19.63 -5.69 -14.92
N GLU A 380 -19.99 -6.28 -13.78
CA GLU A 380 -20.90 -5.71 -12.79
C GLU A 380 -20.18 -4.77 -11.81
N GLN A 381 -19.00 -5.17 -11.34
CA GLN A 381 -18.10 -4.31 -10.58
C GLN A 381 -17.54 -3.17 -11.47
N GLU A 382 -17.18 -3.45 -12.72
CA GLU A 382 -16.81 -2.44 -13.73
C GLU A 382 -17.85 -1.32 -13.90
N ARG A 383 -19.14 -1.67 -13.83
CA ARG A 383 -20.26 -0.73 -13.98
C ARG A 383 -20.52 0.04 -12.69
N TYR A 384 -20.49 -0.66 -11.55
CA TYR A 384 -20.60 -0.05 -10.23
C TYR A 384 -19.49 0.99 -9.99
N PHE A 385 -18.24 0.61 -10.29
CA PHE A 385 -17.06 1.48 -10.21
C PHE A 385 -17.23 2.79 -10.99
N ARG A 386 -17.61 2.70 -12.27
CA ARG A 386 -17.79 3.89 -13.12
C ARG A 386 -18.97 4.76 -12.65
N ALA A 387 -20.07 4.14 -12.21
CA ALA A 387 -21.24 4.86 -11.70
C ALA A 387 -20.94 5.60 -10.38
N MET A 388 -20.30 4.95 -9.41
CA MET A 388 -19.89 5.59 -8.16
C MET A 388 -18.78 6.62 -8.37
N SER A 389 -17.85 6.39 -9.32
CA SER A 389 -16.86 7.40 -9.74
C SER A 389 -17.55 8.67 -10.26
N TRP A 390 -18.60 8.55 -11.07
CA TRP A 390 -19.38 9.70 -11.52
C TRP A 390 -20.05 10.43 -10.34
N LEU A 391 -20.70 9.69 -9.45
CA LEU A 391 -21.45 10.23 -8.32
C LEU A 391 -20.59 10.91 -7.25
N GLY A 392 -19.34 10.45 -7.08
CA GLY A 392 -18.40 10.94 -6.08
C GLY A 392 -17.35 11.93 -6.58
N ARG A 393 -17.21 12.12 -7.90
CA ARG A 393 -16.27 13.10 -8.49
C ARG A 393 -16.95 14.37 -8.98
N ILE A 394 -18.03 14.24 -9.75
CA ILE A 394 -18.72 15.38 -10.36
C ILE A 394 -19.23 16.33 -9.26
N THR A 395 -18.67 17.54 -9.25
CA THR A 395 -18.93 18.55 -8.22
C THR A 395 -19.74 19.71 -8.79
N PHE A 396 -20.88 20.02 -8.18
CA PHE A 396 -21.64 21.23 -8.46
C PHE A 396 -21.14 22.35 -7.53
N LEU A 397 -20.27 23.21 -8.03
CA LEU A 397 -19.53 24.18 -7.21
C LEU A 397 -20.44 25.28 -6.65
N ALA A 398 -20.39 25.50 -5.34
CA ALA A 398 -21.26 26.46 -4.65
C ALA A 398 -21.02 27.93 -5.06
N LYS A 399 -19.85 28.21 -5.65
CA LYS A 399 -19.48 29.53 -6.19
C LYS A 399 -20.15 29.90 -7.51
N ASP A 400 -20.82 28.99 -8.21
CA ASP A 400 -21.48 29.25 -9.50
C ASP A 400 -23.01 29.14 -9.38
N ASP A 401 -23.78 30.11 -9.90
CA ASP A 401 -25.24 30.14 -9.72
C ASP A 401 -26.00 29.09 -10.54
N ASP A 402 -25.48 28.71 -11.71
CA ASP A 402 -26.09 27.70 -12.57
C ASP A 402 -25.80 26.30 -12.00
N GLN A 403 -24.56 26.06 -11.53
CA GLN A 403 -24.21 24.81 -10.83
C GLN A 403 -24.95 24.67 -9.49
N LEU A 404 -25.10 25.76 -8.71
CA LEU A 404 -25.84 25.74 -7.45
C LEU A 404 -27.33 25.44 -7.68
N ARG A 405 -27.97 26.05 -8.70
CA ARG A 405 -29.34 25.69 -9.12
C ARG A 405 -29.45 24.24 -9.59
N ALA A 406 -28.48 23.74 -10.36
CA ALA A 406 -28.46 22.35 -10.80
C ALA A 406 -28.31 21.37 -9.62
N SER A 407 -27.50 21.69 -8.61
CA SER A 407 -27.38 20.87 -7.38
C SER A 407 -28.70 20.78 -6.62
N LEU A 408 -29.46 21.87 -6.54
CA LEU A 408 -30.79 21.90 -5.93
C LEU A 408 -31.80 21.08 -6.74
N MET A 409 -31.68 21.05 -8.07
CA MET A 409 -32.51 20.17 -8.92
C MET A 409 -32.14 18.68 -8.75
N VAL A 410 -30.85 18.34 -8.60
CA VAL A 410 -30.43 16.96 -8.28
C VAL A 410 -30.97 16.53 -6.91
N LEU A 411 -30.76 17.34 -5.87
CA LEU A 411 -31.28 17.06 -4.52
C LEU A 411 -32.82 16.95 -4.51
N ARG A 412 -33.51 17.84 -5.21
CA ARG A 412 -34.98 17.82 -5.31
C ARG A 412 -35.50 16.56 -6.03
N ALA A 413 -34.77 16.04 -7.02
CA ALA A 413 -35.13 14.79 -7.69
C ALA A 413 -34.99 13.57 -6.76
N LEU A 414 -33.96 13.55 -5.89
CA LEU A 414 -33.80 12.53 -4.85
C LEU A 414 -34.99 12.53 -3.87
N GLU A 415 -35.34 13.71 -3.35
CA GLU A 415 -36.45 13.90 -2.41
C GLU A 415 -37.81 13.52 -3.05
N THR A 416 -38.13 14.11 -4.20
CA THR A 416 -39.44 13.91 -4.85
C THR A 416 -39.58 12.52 -5.50
N GLY A 417 -38.46 11.87 -5.83
CA GLY A 417 -38.41 10.45 -6.19
C GLY A 417 -38.62 9.50 -5.00
N ASN A 418 -38.69 10.01 -3.76
CA ASN A 418 -38.73 9.25 -2.50
C ASN A 418 -37.51 8.33 -2.32
N GLN A 419 -36.33 8.78 -2.78
CA GLN A 419 -35.09 8.00 -2.76
C GLN A 419 -34.11 8.39 -1.63
N ALA A 420 -34.50 9.36 -0.79
CA ALA A 420 -33.71 9.84 0.34
C ALA A 420 -33.32 8.71 1.31
N ASP A 421 -34.25 7.83 1.70
CA ASP A 421 -33.97 6.72 2.62
C ASP A 421 -32.95 5.72 2.03
N GLY A 422 -33.06 5.41 0.74
CA GLY A 422 -32.11 4.55 0.01
C GLY A 422 -30.72 5.19 -0.09
N TRP A 423 -30.68 6.50 -0.36
CA TRP A 423 -29.44 7.27 -0.35
C TRP A 423 -28.77 7.30 1.04
N HIS A 424 -29.55 7.58 2.09
CA HIS A 424 -29.08 7.58 3.48
C HIS A 424 -28.51 6.22 3.88
N SER A 425 -29.18 5.11 3.51
CA SER A 425 -28.73 3.75 3.79
C SER A 425 -27.38 3.43 3.14
N ILE A 426 -27.19 3.77 1.85
CA ILE A 426 -25.88 3.63 1.17
C ILE A 426 -24.84 4.52 1.85
N SER A 427 -25.18 5.79 2.13
CA SER A 427 -24.24 6.78 2.63
C SER A 427 -23.77 6.51 4.06
N ASP A 428 -24.64 5.99 4.94
CA ASP A 428 -24.29 5.55 6.30
C ASP A 428 -23.37 4.33 6.29
N LEU A 429 -23.64 3.32 5.45
CA LEU A 429 -22.78 2.14 5.33
C LEU A 429 -21.36 2.52 4.87
N MET A 430 -21.24 3.43 3.91
CA MET A 430 -19.95 3.99 3.49
C MET A 430 -19.28 4.84 4.58
N THR A 431 -20.07 5.49 5.44
CA THR A 431 -19.57 6.27 6.59
C THR A 431 -18.94 5.36 7.65
N PHE A 432 -19.54 4.20 7.89
CA PHE A 432 -19.05 3.18 8.82
C PHE A 432 -17.81 2.43 8.32
N LEU A 433 -17.75 2.08 7.03
CA LEU A 433 -16.63 1.31 6.48
C LEU A 433 -15.40 2.18 6.22
N VAL A 434 -15.59 3.33 5.56
CA VAL A 434 -14.48 4.15 5.02
C VAL A 434 -14.33 5.48 5.76
N GLY A 435 -15.43 6.16 6.07
CA GLY A 435 -15.43 7.41 6.82
C GLY A 435 -16.44 8.46 6.33
N PRO A 436 -16.57 9.59 7.04
CA PRO A 436 -17.49 10.66 6.65
C PRO A 436 -17.15 11.23 5.27
N THR A 437 -18.16 11.77 4.58
CA THR A 437 -17.92 12.55 3.35
C THR A 437 -17.03 13.75 3.66
N ASP A 438 -16.06 14.03 2.80
CA ASP A 438 -15.28 15.28 2.86
C ASP A 438 -15.90 16.38 2.00
N ASN A 439 -16.80 16.03 1.08
CA ASN A 439 -17.56 16.98 0.26
C ASN A 439 -18.96 17.18 0.83
N LEU A 440 -19.55 18.36 0.60
CA LEU A 440 -20.94 18.63 0.94
C LEU A 440 -21.88 17.82 0.03
N GLY A 441 -23.02 17.39 0.56
CA GLY A 441 -24.02 16.62 -0.16
C GLY A 441 -25.43 16.82 0.38
N PRO A 442 -26.35 15.86 0.16
CA PRO A 442 -27.72 15.93 0.64
C PRO A 442 -27.86 16.18 2.14
N ALA A 443 -26.98 15.63 2.98
CA ALA A 443 -27.09 15.74 4.43
C ALA A 443 -26.92 17.19 4.94
N GLU A 444 -26.03 17.96 4.32
CA GLU A 444 -25.78 19.36 4.65
C GLU A 444 -26.70 20.31 3.88
N TYR A 445 -26.96 20.01 2.60
CA TYR A 445 -27.79 20.87 1.75
C TYR A 445 -29.27 20.80 2.10
N LEU A 446 -29.83 19.63 2.41
CA LEU A 446 -31.28 19.47 2.59
C LEU A 446 -31.85 20.28 3.75
N PRO A 447 -31.26 20.32 4.97
CA PRO A 447 -31.79 21.15 6.06
C PRO A 447 -31.78 22.65 5.74
N LEU A 448 -30.71 23.13 5.09
CA LEU A 448 -30.59 24.54 4.65
C LEU A 448 -31.59 24.86 3.53
N ALA A 449 -31.73 23.97 2.56
CA ALA A 449 -32.61 24.13 1.42
C ALA A 449 -34.09 24.08 1.82
N GLN A 450 -34.48 23.18 2.73
CA GLN A 450 -35.84 23.15 3.29
C GLN A 450 -36.16 24.40 4.14
N ALA A 451 -35.17 24.96 4.85
CA ALA A 451 -35.34 26.18 5.63
C ALA A 451 -35.53 27.45 4.78
N ILE A 452 -34.95 27.48 3.58
CA ILE A 452 -34.95 28.65 2.68
C ILE A 452 -36.01 28.53 1.56
N PHE A 453 -36.07 27.40 0.85
CA PHE A 453 -36.97 27.18 -0.30
C PHE A 453 -38.29 26.47 0.06
N GLY A 454 -38.46 26.11 1.35
CA GLY A 454 -39.59 25.35 1.87
C GLY A 454 -39.40 23.83 1.78
N PRO A 455 -40.22 23.04 2.50
CA PRO A 455 -40.03 21.59 2.63
C PRO A 455 -40.11 20.84 1.29
N ASP A 456 -40.92 21.32 0.35
CA ASP A 456 -41.11 20.71 -0.97
C ASP A 456 -40.08 21.17 -2.03
N LEU A 457 -39.03 21.90 -1.61
CA LEU A 457 -37.99 22.51 -2.47
C LEU A 457 -38.59 23.22 -3.69
N SER A 458 -39.39 24.26 -3.43
CA SER A 458 -40.29 24.82 -4.44
C SER A 458 -39.55 25.66 -5.50
N PHE A 459 -39.92 25.49 -6.78
CA PHE A 459 -39.26 26.11 -7.93
C PHE A 459 -39.14 27.65 -7.83
N GLY A 460 -40.19 28.35 -7.41
CA GLY A 460 -40.20 29.82 -7.36
C GLY A 460 -39.03 30.41 -6.54
N PRO A 461 -38.91 30.02 -5.26
CA PRO A 461 -37.75 30.34 -4.41
C PRO A 461 -36.38 29.92 -4.98
N ILE A 462 -36.26 28.80 -5.71
CA ILE A 462 -34.96 28.38 -6.30
C ILE A 462 -34.59 29.22 -7.54
N GLY A 463 -35.59 29.77 -8.23
CA GLY A 463 -35.40 30.69 -9.35
C GLY A 463 -34.96 32.10 -8.92
N ASP A 464 -35.31 32.51 -7.70
CA ASP A 464 -35.07 33.87 -7.20
C ASP A 464 -33.62 34.12 -6.77
N ASP A 465 -32.97 35.13 -7.36
CA ASP A 465 -31.55 35.44 -7.12
C ASP A 465 -31.25 35.86 -5.66
N GLU A 466 -32.17 36.56 -4.98
CA GLU A 466 -31.98 37.00 -3.58
C GLU A 466 -32.05 35.81 -2.63
N THR A 467 -32.98 34.89 -2.87
CA THR A 467 -33.15 33.64 -2.11
C THR A 467 -32.00 32.64 -2.38
N LEU A 468 -31.54 32.52 -3.62
CA LEU A 468 -30.37 31.71 -3.98
C LEU A 468 -29.08 32.27 -3.37
N ALA A 469 -28.91 33.60 -3.35
CA ALA A 469 -27.77 34.24 -2.69
C ALA A 469 -27.78 34.04 -1.17
N GLN A 470 -28.95 33.93 -0.53
CA GLN A 470 -29.05 33.53 0.87
C GLN A 470 -28.58 32.06 1.06
N PHE A 471 -29.07 31.13 0.24
CA PHE A 471 -28.67 29.72 0.34
C PHE A 471 -27.16 29.53 0.12
N ARG A 472 -26.60 30.22 -0.89
CA ARG A 472 -25.15 30.32 -1.14
C ARG A 472 -24.38 30.77 0.09
N ALA A 473 -24.85 31.80 0.80
CA ALA A 473 -24.16 32.32 1.99
C ALA A 473 -24.14 31.32 3.17
N GLU A 474 -25.23 30.58 3.39
CA GLU A 474 -25.26 29.51 4.39
C GLU A 474 -24.34 28.34 3.97
N VAL A 475 -24.36 27.92 2.70
CA VAL A 475 -23.46 26.89 2.15
C VAL A 475 -22.00 27.31 2.22
N GLN A 476 -21.68 28.58 1.98
CA GLN A 476 -20.32 29.10 2.11
C GLN A 476 -19.83 29.18 3.57
N ALA A 477 -20.73 29.14 4.56
CA ALA A 477 -20.41 29.09 5.99
C ALA A 477 -20.22 27.66 6.53
N LEU A 478 -20.51 26.63 5.73
CA LEU A 478 -20.11 25.25 5.99
C LEU A 478 -18.60 25.08 5.74
N PRO A 479 -17.91 24.14 6.41
CA PRO A 479 -16.52 23.82 6.10
C PRO A 479 -16.39 23.34 4.65
N GLY A 480 -15.31 23.74 3.97
CA GLY A 480 -14.90 23.12 2.70
C GLY A 480 -14.25 21.74 2.91
N PRO A 481 -13.94 21.05 1.80
CA PRO A 481 -13.26 19.76 1.84
C PRO A 481 -11.83 19.94 2.37
N ARG A 482 -11.39 19.04 3.25
CA ARG A 482 -10.03 19.03 3.82
C ARG A 482 -9.02 18.33 2.91
N ILE A 483 -9.49 17.72 1.83
CA ILE A 483 -8.72 17.05 0.79
C ILE A 483 -9.14 17.63 -0.57
N HIS A 484 -8.24 18.37 -1.23
CA HIS A 484 -8.59 19.11 -2.44
C HIS A 484 -8.25 18.32 -3.70
N ASN A 485 -9.23 17.63 -4.28
CA ASN A 485 -9.06 16.78 -5.47
C ASN A 485 -9.03 17.56 -6.82
N VAL A 486 -8.67 18.84 -6.82
CA VAL A 486 -8.67 19.74 -7.99
C VAL A 486 -7.29 20.41 -8.15
N VAL A 487 -6.76 20.42 -9.38
CA VAL A 487 -5.45 21.05 -9.66
C VAL A 487 -5.54 22.57 -9.54
N ARG A 488 -4.74 23.13 -8.63
CA ARG A 488 -4.69 24.55 -8.29
C ARG A 488 -3.61 25.29 -9.12
N PRO A 489 -3.97 26.33 -9.89
CA PRO A 489 -2.99 27.21 -10.53
C PRO A 489 -1.98 27.82 -9.53
N ILE A 490 -0.74 28.03 -9.95
CA ILE A 490 0.34 28.50 -9.06
C ILE A 490 0.08 29.95 -8.60
N GLY A 491 -0.45 30.12 -7.38
CA GLY A 491 -0.57 31.43 -6.71
C GLY A 491 -1.88 31.74 -5.99
N THR A 492 -2.85 30.82 -5.98
CA THR A 492 -4.18 30.97 -5.34
C THR A 492 -4.12 30.79 -3.81
N GLU A 493 -4.70 31.68 -3.00
CA GLU A 493 -4.65 31.55 -1.53
C GLU A 493 -5.51 30.36 -1.02
N VAL A 494 -5.29 29.87 0.20
CA VAL A 494 -6.00 28.69 0.73
C VAL A 494 -7.52 28.93 0.83
N ASP A 495 -7.94 30.12 1.28
CA ASP A 495 -9.35 30.53 1.28
C ASP A 495 -9.97 30.50 -0.13
N GLU A 496 -9.19 30.81 -1.17
CA GLU A 496 -9.63 30.76 -2.57
C GLU A 496 -9.67 29.33 -3.12
N LEU A 497 -8.91 28.38 -2.56
CA LEU A 497 -8.98 26.95 -2.88
C LEU A 497 -10.22 26.29 -2.25
N ASP A 498 -10.56 26.69 -1.04
CA ASP A 498 -11.75 26.21 -0.33
C ASP A 498 -13.02 26.66 -1.06
N ASP A 499 -13.16 27.95 -1.39
CA ASP A 499 -14.24 28.47 -2.24
C ASP A 499 -14.19 27.94 -3.70
N ALA A 500 -13.05 27.41 -4.16
CA ALA A 500 -12.93 26.76 -5.46
C ALA A 500 -13.31 25.27 -5.49
N THR A 501 -13.36 24.60 -4.34
CA THR A 501 -13.65 23.16 -4.21
C THR A 501 -14.93 22.84 -3.42
N ARG A 502 -15.45 23.79 -2.63
CA ARG A 502 -16.72 23.68 -1.91
C ARG A 502 -17.90 23.60 -2.90
N GLY A 503 -18.65 22.50 -2.83
CA GLY A 503 -19.76 22.21 -3.71
C GLY A 503 -20.46 20.89 -3.37
N PHE A 504 -21.59 20.64 -4.02
CA PHE A 504 -22.42 19.46 -3.82
C PHE A 504 -21.90 18.26 -4.62
N ARG A 505 -21.87 17.09 -4.00
CA ARG A 505 -21.79 15.77 -4.67
C ARG A 505 -22.90 14.87 -4.14
N LEU A 506 -23.46 14.00 -4.98
CA LEU A 506 -24.51 13.08 -4.52
C LEU A 506 -23.92 12.01 -3.59
N PHE A 507 -22.76 11.44 -3.90
CA PHE A 507 -22.03 10.54 -2.99
C PHE A 507 -20.58 10.98 -2.83
N GLY A 508 -20.35 12.07 -2.09
CA GLY A 508 -19.02 12.66 -1.87
C GLY A 508 -17.95 11.65 -1.43
N GLN A 509 -16.71 11.91 -1.86
CA GLN A 509 -15.55 11.08 -1.51
C GLN A 509 -15.26 11.17 -0.01
N ARG A 510 -14.76 10.08 0.56
CA ARG A 510 -14.64 9.92 2.02
C ARG A 510 -13.30 10.43 2.55
N PHE A 511 -13.37 11.20 3.63
CA PHE A 511 -12.20 11.70 4.35
C PHE A 511 -11.43 10.54 4.97
N THR A 512 -10.12 10.48 4.76
CA THR A 512 -9.22 9.59 5.49
C THR A 512 -8.11 10.38 6.18
N PHE A 513 -7.66 9.91 7.35
CA PHE A 513 -6.72 10.65 8.19
C PHE A 513 -5.30 10.71 7.61
N ASP A 514 -4.79 9.56 7.14
CA ASP A 514 -3.57 9.45 6.34
C ASP A 514 -3.66 10.32 5.07
N GLY A 515 -4.87 10.43 4.51
CA GLY A 515 -5.14 11.28 3.39
C GLY A 515 -4.89 12.76 3.72
N TYR A 516 -5.52 13.23 4.79
CA TYR A 516 -5.28 14.57 5.32
C TYR A 516 -3.81 14.83 5.67
N VAL A 517 -3.10 13.88 6.29
CA VAL A 517 -1.65 13.95 6.54
C VAL A 517 -0.87 14.23 5.26
N MET A 518 -1.13 13.49 4.17
CA MET A 518 -0.48 13.70 2.88
C MET A 518 -0.82 15.07 2.27
N GLN A 519 -2.07 15.51 2.35
CA GLN A 519 -2.49 16.84 1.86
C GLN A 519 -1.79 17.99 2.61
N GLN A 520 -1.52 17.84 3.91
CA GLN A 520 -0.83 18.83 4.75
C GLN A 520 0.69 18.84 4.59
N LEU A 521 1.27 17.85 3.89
CA LEU A 521 2.71 17.72 3.65
C LEU A 521 3.11 17.96 2.18
N ILE A 522 2.18 18.44 1.36
CA ILE A 522 2.41 18.89 -0.03
C ILE A 522 1.98 20.35 -0.21
N TYR A 523 2.31 20.94 -1.36
CA TYR A 523 1.91 22.28 -1.74
C TYR A 523 0.37 22.39 -1.87
N PRO A 524 -0.30 23.44 -1.35
CA PRO A 524 0.24 24.73 -0.90
C PRO A 524 0.89 24.76 0.49
N GLU A 525 0.61 23.80 1.35
CA GLU A 525 1.02 23.83 2.77
C GLU A 525 2.55 23.67 2.94
N VAL A 526 3.18 22.90 2.04
CA VAL A 526 4.64 22.65 2.01
C VAL A 526 5.28 23.13 0.71
N GLY A 527 6.46 23.73 0.83
CA GLY A 527 7.24 24.27 -0.27
C GLY A 527 7.02 25.78 -0.46
N SER A 528 7.44 26.29 -1.62
CA SER A 528 7.36 27.72 -1.95
C SER A 528 7.23 27.92 -3.46
N GLN A 529 6.86 29.12 -3.91
CA GLN A 529 6.66 29.38 -5.34
C GLN A 529 7.97 29.18 -6.14
N GLY A 530 7.98 28.22 -7.07
CA GLY A 530 9.16 27.76 -7.81
C GLY A 530 10.02 26.71 -7.10
N ASN A 531 9.56 26.17 -5.97
CA ASN A 531 10.10 25.01 -5.26
C ASN A 531 8.98 24.34 -4.42
N GLU A 532 7.94 23.90 -5.10
CA GLU A 532 6.73 23.25 -4.57
C GLU A 532 6.94 21.74 -4.34
N ARG A 533 6.54 21.19 -3.18
CA ARG A 533 6.47 19.72 -2.99
C ARG A 533 5.16 19.23 -3.58
N THR A 534 5.22 18.62 -4.77
CA THR A 534 4.01 18.30 -5.58
C THR A 534 3.49 16.86 -5.41
N LEU A 535 4.21 16.01 -4.69
CA LEU A 535 3.85 14.63 -4.38
C LEU A 535 4.25 14.33 -2.91
N PRO A 536 3.48 13.54 -2.16
CA PRO A 536 3.89 12.98 -0.87
C PRO A 536 4.66 11.66 -1.07
N SER A 537 5.08 11.03 0.03
CA SER A 537 5.55 9.64 0.09
C SER A 537 4.87 8.89 1.25
N GLY A 538 4.83 7.56 1.22
CA GLY A 538 4.37 6.75 2.35
C GLY A 538 5.12 7.02 3.66
N LEU A 539 6.38 7.45 3.54
CA LEU A 539 7.18 7.89 4.69
C LEU A 539 6.53 9.05 5.45
N ASP A 540 5.75 9.93 4.80
CA ASP A 540 5.03 11.03 5.46
C ASP A 540 3.99 10.51 6.47
N VAL A 541 3.23 9.48 6.09
CA VAL A 541 2.17 8.89 6.94
C VAL A 541 2.79 8.16 8.12
N ALA A 542 3.82 7.34 7.88
CA ALA A 542 4.56 6.69 8.95
C ALA A 542 5.23 7.72 9.89
N ALA A 543 5.81 8.80 9.35
CA ALA A 543 6.45 9.86 10.15
C ALA A 543 5.44 10.62 11.01
N ALA A 544 4.25 10.94 10.48
CA ALA A 544 3.19 11.63 11.22
C ALA A 544 2.58 10.76 12.33
N LEU A 545 2.45 9.45 12.10
CA LEU A 545 1.93 8.48 13.07
C LEU A 545 2.96 8.04 14.13
N GLY A 546 4.23 8.44 13.98
CA GLY A 546 5.25 8.39 15.05
C GLY A 546 6.66 7.99 14.61
N SER A 547 6.84 7.44 13.40
CA SER A 547 8.11 6.87 12.96
C SER A 547 9.20 7.93 12.84
N ASN A 548 10.12 7.93 13.79
CA ASN A 548 11.32 8.79 13.75
C ASN A 548 12.32 8.33 12.69
N ILE A 549 12.25 7.08 12.23
CA ILE A 549 13.12 6.55 11.16
C ILE A 549 12.59 6.91 9.76
N ALA A 550 11.27 6.97 9.58
CA ALA A 550 10.68 7.52 8.35
C ALA A 550 11.08 8.98 8.13
N TYR A 551 11.08 9.81 9.19
CA TYR A 551 11.58 11.19 9.11
C TYR A 551 13.05 11.28 8.70
N GLN A 552 13.91 10.38 9.19
CA GLN A 552 15.33 10.34 8.80
C GLN A 552 15.51 9.96 7.32
N LEU A 553 14.68 9.07 6.78
CA LEU A 553 14.65 8.74 5.35
C LEU A 553 14.20 9.94 4.50
N LEU A 554 13.12 10.61 4.90
CA LEU A 554 12.64 11.85 4.26
C LEU A 554 13.70 12.96 4.28
N GLU A 555 14.47 13.09 5.35
CA GLU A 555 15.58 14.04 5.42
C GLU A 555 16.76 13.65 4.52
N ALA A 556 17.11 12.36 4.47
CA ALA A 556 18.15 11.85 3.58
C ALA A 556 17.77 12.00 2.08
N GLN A 557 16.48 11.91 1.77
CA GLN A 557 15.90 12.19 0.45
C GLN A 557 15.82 13.71 0.14
N GLY A 558 15.87 14.56 1.16
CA GLY A 558 15.80 16.02 1.05
C GLY A 558 14.39 16.61 1.18
N ASP A 559 13.36 15.79 1.44
CA ASP A 559 11.97 16.24 1.54
C ASP A 559 11.70 17.14 2.76
N THR A 560 12.49 17.00 3.83
CA THR A 560 12.42 17.92 4.99
C THR A 560 12.96 19.32 4.68
N ALA A 561 13.62 19.53 3.54
CA ALA A 561 14.18 20.83 3.14
C ALA A 561 13.16 21.75 2.46
N TYR A 562 11.97 21.26 2.10
CA TYR A 562 10.87 22.12 1.63
C TYR A 562 10.38 23.02 2.77
N ALA A 563 10.02 24.27 2.44
CA ALA A 563 9.50 25.21 3.43
C ALA A 563 8.25 24.65 4.13
N ASN A 564 8.09 24.99 5.41
CA ASN A 564 7.03 24.55 6.34
C ASN A 564 7.01 23.05 6.72
N TYR A 565 7.62 22.14 5.95
CA TYR A 565 7.50 20.67 6.15
C TYR A 565 7.57 20.22 7.62
N THR A 566 8.67 20.53 8.30
CA THR A 566 8.89 20.10 9.69
C THR A 566 7.91 20.74 10.69
N GLY A 567 7.37 21.92 10.39
CA GLY A 567 6.33 22.56 11.20
C GLY A 567 5.01 21.80 11.10
N ASN A 568 4.53 21.60 9.87
CA ASN A 568 3.30 20.87 9.59
C ASN A 568 3.35 19.45 10.18
N LEU A 569 4.50 18.76 10.07
CA LEU A 569 4.69 17.43 10.65
C LEU A 569 4.62 17.43 12.19
N ILE A 570 5.12 18.47 12.86
CA ILE A 570 5.01 18.61 14.33
C ILE A 570 3.54 18.81 14.74
N ASP A 571 2.79 19.63 14.01
CA ASP A 571 1.37 19.85 14.28
C ASP A 571 0.52 18.59 14.00
N LEU A 572 0.83 17.84 12.93
CA LEU A 572 0.22 16.53 12.66
C LEU A 572 0.51 15.50 13.77
N ARG A 573 1.76 15.40 14.24
CA ARG A 573 2.12 14.55 15.40
C ARG A 573 1.41 14.98 16.68
N SER A 574 1.20 16.27 16.86
CA SER A 574 0.43 16.82 17.98
C SER A 574 -1.05 16.42 17.89
N LEU A 575 -1.64 16.42 16.68
CA LEU A 575 -3.00 15.96 16.42
C LEU A 575 -3.16 14.46 16.70
N VAL A 576 -2.25 13.61 16.18
CA VAL A 576 -2.23 12.16 16.47
C VAL A 576 -2.17 11.89 17.97
N SER A 577 -1.35 12.66 18.71
CA SER A 577 -1.20 12.53 20.16
C SER A 577 -2.41 13.01 20.99
N GLN A 578 -3.43 13.59 20.34
CA GLN A 578 -4.68 14.02 20.95
C GLN A 578 -5.88 13.09 20.62
N MET A 579 -5.72 12.19 19.65
CA MET A 579 -6.76 11.23 19.24
C MET A 579 -6.80 10.03 20.19
N ASN A 580 -7.96 9.79 20.79
CA ASN A 580 -8.21 8.68 21.69
C ASN A 580 -8.71 7.46 20.88
N PRO A 581 -8.65 6.22 21.41
CA PRO A 581 -9.14 5.04 20.70
C PRO A 581 -10.57 5.14 20.10
N PRO A 582 -11.57 5.78 20.75
CA PRO A 582 -12.88 6.00 20.14
C PRO A 582 -12.88 6.94 18.93
N ASP A 583 -11.89 7.84 18.80
CA ASP A 583 -11.75 8.76 17.67
C ASP A 583 -11.24 8.03 16.42
N TRP A 584 -10.38 7.03 16.60
CA TRP A 584 -9.96 6.11 15.54
C TRP A 584 -11.08 5.14 15.12
N LEU A 585 -11.83 4.63 16.10
CA LEU A 585 -12.88 3.61 15.91
C LEU A 585 -14.26 4.20 15.51
N GLN A 586 -14.28 5.38 14.90
CA GLN A 586 -15.48 5.95 14.26
C GLN A 586 -15.85 5.22 12.97
N ASN A 587 -14.88 4.54 12.34
CA ASN A 587 -15.03 3.74 11.13
C ASN A 587 -13.93 2.66 11.06
N ALA A 588 -14.10 1.65 10.20
CA ALA A 588 -13.15 0.54 10.09
C ALA A 588 -11.76 0.99 9.57
N TYR A 589 -11.72 1.95 8.63
CA TYR A 589 -10.49 2.53 8.09
C TYR A 589 -9.58 3.13 9.18
N GLY A 590 -10.14 4.01 10.03
CA GLY A 590 -9.41 4.63 11.15
C GLY A 590 -8.96 3.61 12.19
N GLY A 591 -9.76 2.57 12.44
CA GLY A 591 -9.38 1.44 13.28
C GLY A 591 -8.15 0.69 12.76
N TRP A 592 -8.02 0.50 11.44
CA TRP A 592 -6.85 -0.13 10.84
C TRP A 592 -5.61 0.77 10.94
N LEU A 593 -5.70 2.07 10.64
CA LEU A 593 -4.59 3.01 10.88
C LEU A 593 -4.10 2.96 12.34
N TRP A 594 -5.03 2.89 13.29
CA TRP A 594 -4.73 2.75 14.72
C TRP A 594 -4.02 1.42 15.04
N ALA A 595 -4.34 0.33 14.31
CA ALA A 595 -3.63 -0.95 14.43
C ALA A 595 -2.17 -0.89 13.93
N LEU A 596 -1.84 -0.04 12.96
CA LEU A 596 -0.46 0.12 12.47
C LEU A 596 0.42 0.98 13.37
N GLN A 597 -0.17 1.96 14.06
CA GLN A 597 0.54 2.92 14.92
C GLN A 597 1.63 2.31 15.86
N PRO A 598 1.43 1.15 16.54
CA PRO A 598 2.44 0.57 17.43
C PRO A 598 3.72 0.07 16.73
N LEU A 599 3.69 -0.17 15.40
CA LEU A 599 4.89 -0.47 14.61
C LEU A 599 5.80 0.76 14.47
N TRP A 600 5.21 1.95 14.51
CA TRP A 600 5.89 3.23 14.23
C TRP A 600 6.19 4.05 15.49
N ALA A 601 5.42 3.87 16.56
CA ALA A 601 5.56 4.57 17.84
C ALA A 601 5.89 3.59 18.99
N ARG A 602 7.11 3.03 18.99
CA ARG A 602 7.59 2.13 20.05
C ARG A 602 8.14 2.87 21.28
N HIS A 603 7.78 2.39 22.47
CA HIS A 603 8.49 2.70 23.71
C HIS A 603 9.70 1.77 23.86
N ALA A 604 10.90 2.27 23.54
CA ALA A 604 12.09 1.43 23.32
C ALA A 604 12.43 0.48 24.49
N GLU A 605 12.23 0.90 25.73
CA GLU A 605 12.54 0.10 26.92
C GLU A 605 11.60 -1.11 27.09
N THR A 606 10.36 -1.03 26.58
CA THR A 606 9.32 -2.09 26.66
C THR A 606 9.57 -3.27 25.72
N TYR A 607 10.29 -3.06 24.60
CA TYR A 607 10.48 -4.05 23.54
C TYR A 607 11.89 -4.68 23.56
N PRO A 608 12.06 -5.89 22.98
CA PRO A 608 13.36 -6.54 22.88
C PRO A 608 14.47 -5.66 22.26
N PRO A 609 15.74 -5.82 22.66
CA PRO A 609 16.85 -5.04 22.09
C PRO A 609 16.98 -5.18 20.56
N LEU A 610 16.71 -6.38 20.02
CA LEU A 610 16.64 -6.65 18.58
C LEU A 610 15.66 -5.71 17.85
N MET A 611 14.49 -5.48 18.44
CA MET A 611 13.41 -4.66 17.87
C MET A 611 13.65 -3.15 17.97
N ASN A 612 14.74 -2.76 18.63
CA ASN A 612 15.20 -1.37 18.74
C ASN A 612 16.38 -1.06 17.80
N THR A 613 16.80 -2.01 16.96
CA THR A 613 17.85 -1.78 15.95
C THR A 613 17.31 -0.97 14.76
N GLU A 614 18.19 -0.19 14.12
CA GLU A 614 17.84 0.60 12.92
C GLU A 614 17.26 -0.30 11.81
N ALA A 615 17.89 -1.45 11.54
CA ALA A 615 17.40 -2.45 10.60
C ALA A 615 16.00 -2.97 10.96
N TRP A 616 15.72 -3.27 12.23
CA TRP A 616 14.39 -3.73 12.64
C TRP A 616 13.33 -2.63 12.54
N LEU A 617 13.67 -1.38 12.87
CA LEU A 617 12.77 -0.24 12.69
C LEU A 617 12.49 0.05 11.21
N LEU A 618 13.43 -0.25 10.30
CA LEU A 618 13.19 -0.25 8.85
C LEU A 618 12.30 -1.43 8.41
N ARG A 619 12.41 -2.61 9.04
CA ARG A 619 11.49 -3.75 8.81
C ARG A 619 10.10 -3.46 9.36
N ASP A 620 9.95 -2.86 10.54
CA ASP A 620 8.67 -2.38 11.07
C ASP A 620 8.05 -1.30 10.17
N LEU A 621 8.90 -0.42 9.63
CA LEU A 621 8.49 0.54 8.61
C LEU A 621 8.00 -0.17 7.36
N GLN A 622 8.67 -1.21 6.87
CA GLN A 622 8.20 -2.06 5.78
C GLN A 622 6.97 -2.92 6.15
N ALA A 623 6.75 -3.28 7.41
CA ALA A 623 5.55 -4.00 7.84
C ALA A 623 4.32 -3.06 7.81
N GLY A 624 4.49 -1.83 8.32
CA GLY A 624 3.46 -0.80 8.27
C GLY A 624 3.29 -0.16 6.88
N LEU A 625 4.33 -0.09 6.04
CA LEU A 625 4.27 0.44 4.67
C LEU A 625 3.99 -0.62 3.60
N GLY A 626 4.33 -1.88 3.87
CA GLY A 626 3.79 -3.02 3.14
C GLY A 626 2.29 -3.07 3.37
N SER A 627 1.88 -3.01 4.64
CA SER A 627 0.54 -2.54 5.03
C SER A 627 0.29 -1.04 4.74
N TRP A 628 0.84 -0.51 3.63
CA TRP A 628 0.53 0.75 2.95
C TRP A 628 0.40 0.57 1.40
N ALA A 629 0.02 -0.64 0.93
CA ALA A 629 -0.23 -1.07 -0.46
C ALA A 629 -1.67 -1.05 -1.10
N GLU A 630 -2.78 -1.81 -0.93
CA GLU A 630 -3.57 -2.72 -0.02
C GLU A 630 -4.92 -2.12 0.49
N LEU A 631 -5.24 -1.85 1.78
CA LEU A 631 -6.46 -1.07 2.20
C LEU A 631 -6.82 0.22 1.40
N LYS A 632 -5.92 0.96 0.74
CA LYS A 632 -6.32 2.04 -0.22
C LYS A 632 -6.46 1.57 -1.66
N HIS A 633 -6.04 0.35 -2.00
CA HIS A 633 -6.56 -0.43 -3.12
C HIS A 633 -7.99 -0.92 -2.81
N ALA A 634 -8.24 -1.51 -1.63
CA ALA A 634 -9.59 -1.94 -1.23
C ALA A 634 -10.61 -0.78 -1.14
N THR A 635 -10.17 0.41 -0.69
CA THR A 635 -11.03 1.61 -0.56
C THR A 635 -10.84 2.64 -1.68
N LEU A 636 -10.24 2.23 -2.80
CA LEU A 636 -9.83 3.08 -3.91
C LEU A 636 -10.99 3.87 -4.56
N LEU A 637 -12.18 3.26 -4.64
CA LEU A 637 -13.38 3.89 -5.18
C LEU A 637 -13.98 4.97 -4.26
N TYR A 638 -13.86 4.78 -2.95
CA TYR A 638 -14.63 5.54 -1.96
C TYR A 638 -13.83 6.67 -1.31
N THR A 639 -12.53 6.48 -1.09
CA THR A 639 -11.71 7.50 -0.44
C THR A 639 -11.52 8.72 -1.32
N ALA A 640 -11.42 9.88 -0.69
CA ALA A 640 -10.74 11.00 -1.33
C ALA A 640 -9.27 10.59 -1.47
N GLN A 641 -8.73 10.69 -2.68
CA GLN A 641 -7.30 10.57 -2.93
C GLN A 641 -6.65 11.96 -2.81
N PRO A 642 -5.98 12.25 -1.68
CA PRO A 642 -4.55 12.45 -1.63
C PRO A 642 -3.87 11.06 -1.43
N MET A 643 -2.55 10.99 -1.41
CA MET A 643 -1.97 10.03 -2.33
C MET A 643 -1.21 8.79 -1.74
N GLY A 644 -1.89 7.74 -1.15
CA GLY A 644 -1.30 6.48 -0.57
C GLY A 644 -2.21 5.35 0.08
N GLY A 645 -1.74 4.09 0.40
CA GLY A 645 -2.28 3.15 1.49
C GLY A 645 -2.66 1.61 1.29
N LEU A 646 -2.34 0.61 2.16
CA LEU A 646 -3.03 -0.24 3.21
C LEU A 646 -2.44 -1.76 3.31
N GLY A 647 -2.86 -2.80 4.11
CA GLY A 647 -2.51 -4.32 4.25
C GLY A 647 -1.33 -5.17 3.58
N GLY A 648 -0.96 -6.50 3.74
CA GLY A 648 -1.34 -7.74 4.53
C GLY A 648 -0.58 -9.16 4.31
N GLY A 649 -0.50 -10.17 5.27
CA GLY A 649 0.07 -11.61 5.17
C GLY A 649 -0.67 -13.04 5.47
N GLY A 650 -0.20 -14.04 6.33
CA GLY A 650 -0.77 -15.47 6.47
C GLY A 650 -0.40 -16.49 7.65
N GLU A 651 -1.19 -17.58 7.97
CA GLU A 651 -1.10 -18.55 9.17
C GLU A 651 -1.54 -20.11 9.06
N ARG A 652 -1.42 -20.92 10.19
CA ARG A 652 -2.10 -22.18 10.86
C ARG A 652 -1.78 -23.82 11.21
N THR A 653 -0.81 -24.87 11.44
CA THR A 653 0.61 -25.64 11.47
C THR A 653 0.49 -27.17 12.08
N VAL A 654 1.50 -28.02 12.66
CA VAL A 654 1.62 -29.18 13.85
C VAL A 654 3.18 -29.15 14.49
N THR A 655 3.41 -29.06 15.90
CA THR A 655 4.32 -28.58 17.09
C THR A 655 5.89 -28.50 17.27
N THR A 656 6.44 -27.37 17.80
CA THR A 656 7.82 -26.99 18.29
C THR A 656 7.73 -25.67 19.10
N HIS A 657 8.86 -25.08 19.54
CA HIS A 657 8.93 -23.67 19.97
C HIS A 657 9.04 -22.73 18.77
N SER A 658 7.91 -22.47 18.12
CA SER A 658 7.76 -21.23 17.34
C SER A 658 7.68 -20.04 18.28
N LEU A 659 8.06 -18.88 17.78
CA LEU A 659 7.96 -17.62 18.51
C LEU A 659 7.04 -16.67 17.74
N ILE A 660 6.47 -15.73 18.48
CA ILE A 660 5.61 -14.68 17.95
C ILE A 660 6.33 -13.34 18.02
N GLU A 661 6.15 -12.51 17.00
CA GLU A 661 6.61 -11.12 17.05
C GLU A 661 5.89 -10.39 18.21
N PRO A 662 6.61 -9.87 19.22
CA PRO A 662 5.97 -9.41 20.45
C PRO A 662 5.38 -7.99 20.31
N ASN A 663 4.38 -7.87 19.44
CA ASN A 663 3.58 -6.67 19.18
C ASN A 663 2.12 -6.85 19.66
N PRO A 664 1.85 -7.14 20.95
CA PRO A 664 0.50 -7.46 21.42
C PRO A 664 -0.52 -6.34 21.14
N LEU A 665 -0.09 -5.07 21.14
CA LEU A 665 -0.98 -3.96 20.76
C LEU A 665 -1.45 -4.05 19.30
N VAL A 666 -0.62 -4.45 18.33
CA VAL A 666 -1.07 -4.56 16.93
C VAL A 666 -2.12 -5.65 16.79
N PHE A 667 -1.83 -6.85 17.30
CA PHE A 667 -2.78 -7.96 17.30
C PHE A 667 -4.09 -7.60 18.01
N SER A 668 -4.02 -6.88 19.13
CA SER A 668 -5.23 -6.46 19.86
C SER A 668 -6.12 -5.53 19.04
N ARG A 669 -5.51 -4.59 18.30
CA ARG A 669 -6.24 -3.61 17.50
C ARG A 669 -6.85 -4.28 16.27
N ILE A 670 -6.17 -5.25 15.65
CA ILE A 670 -6.76 -6.11 14.61
C ILE A 670 -7.96 -6.89 15.18
N ALA A 671 -7.86 -7.44 16.40
CA ALA A 671 -8.98 -8.14 17.05
C ALA A 671 -10.19 -7.23 17.29
N ILE A 672 -9.94 -6.03 17.84
CA ILE A 672 -10.96 -5.01 18.13
C ILE A 672 -11.65 -4.53 16.85
N VAL A 673 -10.88 -4.23 15.79
CA VAL A 673 -11.41 -3.82 14.49
C VAL A 673 -12.25 -4.92 13.85
N SER A 674 -11.78 -6.16 13.89
CA SER A 674 -12.50 -7.30 13.29
C SER A 674 -13.84 -7.55 13.97
N ALA A 675 -13.90 -7.50 15.30
CA ALA A 675 -15.15 -7.60 16.05
C ALA A 675 -16.06 -6.36 15.87
N ALA A 676 -15.48 -5.15 15.75
CA ALA A 676 -16.22 -3.93 15.46
C ALA A 676 -16.90 -3.95 14.08
N VAL A 677 -16.22 -4.46 13.05
CA VAL A 677 -16.79 -4.68 11.71
C VAL A 677 -18.00 -5.60 11.79
N VAL A 678 -17.87 -6.77 12.43
CA VAL A 678 -18.99 -7.73 12.61
C VAL A 678 -20.17 -7.09 13.35
N ASN A 679 -19.92 -6.35 14.43
CA ASN A 679 -20.98 -5.72 15.22
C ASN A 679 -21.71 -4.62 14.44
N GLY A 680 -20.99 -3.76 13.71
CA GLY A 680 -21.59 -2.70 12.91
C GLY A 680 -22.27 -3.17 11.61
N LEU A 681 -22.00 -4.41 11.18
CA LEU A 681 -22.75 -5.12 10.14
C LEU A 681 -24.05 -5.75 10.71
N ASP A 682 -23.97 -6.51 11.81
CA ASP A 682 -25.15 -7.08 12.49
C ASP A 682 -26.16 -6.00 12.92
N ALA A 683 -25.68 -4.81 13.29
CA ALA A 683 -26.51 -3.67 13.69
C ALA A 683 -27.30 -3.02 12.52
N ARG A 684 -26.94 -3.29 11.26
CA ARG A 684 -27.53 -2.62 10.07
C ARG A 684 -28.58 -3.45 9.33
N ASP A 685 -28.85 -4.67 9.79
CA ASP A 685 -29.85 -5.60 9.20
C ASP A 685 -29.73 -5.74 7.67
N LEU A 686 -28.50 -5.73 7.16
CA LEU A 686 -28.22 -5.90 5.73
C LEU A 686 -28.68 -7.30 5.32
N GLY A 687 -29.68 -7.37 4.44
CA GLY A 687 -30.50 -8.57 4.19
C GLY A 687 -29.81 -9.83 3.68
N GLY A 688 -28.49 -9.81 3.49
CA GLY A 688 -27.65 -10.98 3.26
C GLY A 688 -27.32 -11.80 4.51
N PHE A 689 -27.58 -11.29 5.73
CA PHE A 689 -27.24 -11.92 7.01
C PHE A 689 -28.37 -12.76 7.65
N ASP A 690 -29.33 -13.28 6.88
CA ASP A 690 -30.37 -14.17 7.43
C ASP A 690 -29.74 -15.42 8.07
N ARG A 691 -29.83 -15.51 9.40
CA ARG A 691 -29.36 -16.64 10.23
C ARG A 691 -30.14 -17.95 9.94
N SER A 692 -31.04 -17.99 8.96
CA SER A 692 -31.93 -19.12 8.69
C SER A 692 -32.13 -19.53 7.22
N SER A 693 -31.68 -20.76 6.94
CA SER A 693 -32.23 -21.75 5.98
C SER A 693 -31.57 -22.00 4.62
N ASP A 694 -30.68 -21.16 4.09
CA ASP A 694 -29.96 -21.51 2.85
C ASP A 694 -28.76 -22.46 3.13
N PRO A 695 -28.51 -23.53 2.35
CA PRO A 695 -27.47 -24.52 2.66
C PRO A 695 -26.02 -24.10 2.33
N MET A 696 -25.81 -22.90 1.78
CA MET A 696 -24.52 -22.39 1.35
C MET A 696 -24.43 -20.89 1.71
N PRO A 697 -23.35 -20.41 2.33
CA PRO A 697 -23.27 -19.01 2.75
C PRO A 697 -23.21 -18.07 1.54
N SER A 698 -23.96 -16.96 1.62
CA SER A 698 -23.72 -15.76 0.81
C SER A 698 -22.33 -15.20 1.10
N GLY A 699 -21.73 -14.46 0.16
CA GLY A 699 -20.36 -13.93 0.34
C GLY A 699 -20.22 -13.07 1.59
N LEU A 700 -21.25 -12.27 1.89
CA LEU A 700 -21.37 -11.54 3.16
C LEU A 700 -21.30 -12.44 4.39
N ASN A 701 -22.00 -13.58 4.41
CA ASN A 701 -21.92 -14.53 5.54
C ASN A 701 -20.55 -15.19 5.64
N SER A 702 -19.91 -15.54 4.51
CA SER A 702 -18.58 -16.15 4.47
C SER A 702 -17.53 -15.17 5.04
N VAL A 703 -17.48 -13.93 4.53
CA VAL A 703 -16.58 -12.89 5.03
C VAL A 703 -16.86 -12.50 6.50
N ARG A 704 -18.12 -12.52 6.93
CA ARG A 704 -18.48 -12.34 8.34
C ARG A 704 -17.96 -13.49 9.23
N GLY A 705 -17.82 -14.69 8.69
CA GLY A 705 -17.09 -15.80 9.32
C GLY A 705 -15.59 -15.51 9.40
N ALA A 706 -14.98 -15.08 8.29
CA ALA A 706 -13.57 -14.73 8.20
C ALA A 706 -13.17 -13.67 9.25
N PHE A 707 -13.93 -12.58 9.38
CA PHE A 707 -13.71 -11.56 10.42
C PHE A 707 -13.86 -12.09 11.86
N ARG A 708 -14.77 -13.04 12.10
CA ARG A 708 -14.93 -13.67 13.43
C ARG A 708 -13.73 -14.53 13.79
N ASN A 709 -13.28 -15.36 12.85
CA ASN A 709 -12.09 -16.18 13.00
C ASN A 709 -10.82 -15.31 13.15
N LEU A 710 -10.71 -14.20 12.41
CA LEU A 710 -9.63 -13.21 12.55
C LEU A 710 -9.64 -12.52 13.93
N ALA A 711 -10.82 -12.14 14.45
CA ALA A 711 -10.93 -11.54 15.78
C ALA A 711 -10.41 -12.49 16.87
N VAL A 712 -10.79 -13.77 16.81
CA VAL A 712 -10.35 -14.80 17.77
C VAL A 712 -8.86 -15.10 17.65
N LEU A 713 -8.35 -15.28 16.43
CA LEU A 713 -6.91 -15.40 16.15
C LEU A 713 -6.11 -14.27 16.78
N SER A 714 -6.50 -13.04 16.47
CA SER A 714 -5.74 -11.85 16.87
C SER A 714 -5.78 -11.66 18.39
N ALA A 715 -6.88 -12.05 19.05
CA ALA A 715 -6.94 -12.10 20.51
C ALA A 715 -6.05 -13.21 21.12
N MET A 716 -5.93 -14.38 20.49
CA MET A 716 -4.99 -15.42 20.94
C MET A 716 -3.52 -14.97 20.80
N LEU A 717 -3.19 -14.38 19.65
CA LEU A 717 -1.85 -13.85 19.39
C LEU A 717 -1.52 -12.63 20.27
N THR A 718 -2.52 -11.86 20.70
CA THR A 718 -2.37 -10.80 21.71
C THR A 718 -1.88 -11.36 23.05
N ASP A 719 -2.49 -12.44 23.54
CA ASP A 719 -2.13 -13.08 24.82
C ASP A 719 -0.71 -13.70 24.74
N MET A 720 -0.39 -14.38 23.64
CA MET A 720 0.95 -14.93 23.40
C MET A 720 2.02 -13.83 23.33
N ALA A 721 1.81 -12.78 22.51
CA ALA A 721 2.77 -11.67 22.38
C ALA A 721 2.91 -10.83 23.67
N GLN A 722 1.90 -10.84 24.55
CA GLN A 722 2.01 -10.24 25.87
C GLN A 722 2.95 -11.06 26.77
N LYS A 723 2.80 -12.39 26.80
CA LYS A 723 3.66 -13.31 27.57
C LYS A 723 5.14 -13.19 27.18
N GLU A 724 5.44 -13.11 25.87
CA GLU A 724 6.79 -12.88 25.35
C GLU A 724 7.43 -11.59 25.92
N LEU A 725 6.69 -10.48 26.02
CA LEU A 725 7.20 -9.23 26.61
C LEU A 725 7.45 -9.33 28.12
N TRP A 726 6.58 -10.05 28.84
CA TRP A 726 6.69 -10.29 30.28
C TRP A 726 7.68 -11.43 30.65
N GLY A 727 8.24 -12.14 29.66
CA GLY A 727 9.09 -13.30 29.90
C GLY A 727 8.35 -14.50 30.51
N GLU A 728 7.03 -14.58 30.29
CA GLU A 728 6.22 -15.73 30.67
C GLU A 728 6.27 -16.78 29.56
N PRO A 729 6.56 -18.05 29.86
CA PRO A 729 6.64 -19.08 28.82
C PRO A 729 5.23 -19.41 28.30
N LEU A 730 5.09 -19.44 26.97
CA LEU A 730 3.89 -19.93 26.30
C LEU A 730 3.60 -21.39 26.74
N THR A 731 2.32 -21.72 26.91
CA THR A 731 1.92 -23.07 27.34
C THR A 731 2.16 -24.12 26.27
N ASP A 732 2.19 -25.41 26.66
CA ASP A 732 2.28 -26.53 25.72
C ASP A 732 1.18 -26.44 24.64
N ASP A 733 -0.04 -26.06 25.02
CA ASP A 733 -1.19 -25.90 24.12
C ASP A 733 -1.03 -24.68 23.17
N GLU A 734 -0.32 -23.62 23.58
CA GLU A 734 0.01 -22.46 22.74
C GLU A 734 1.22 -22.71 21.83
N GLN A 735 2.14 -23.60 22.20
CA GLN A 735 3.18 -24.09 21.27
C GLN A 735 2.63 -25.19 20.33
N LEU A 736 1.64 -25.95 20.79
CA LEU A 736 0.66 -26.66 19.95
C LEU A 736 -0.28 -25.72 19.17
N TYR A 737 -0.16 -24.39 19.30
CA TYR A 737 -0.78 -23.40 18.42
C TYR A 737 0.31 -22.81 17.49
N LEU A 738 1.23 -21.97 17.98
CA LEU A 738 2.29 -21.37 17.16
C LEU A 738 3.12 -22.37 16.35
N LYS A 739 3.18 -23.65 16.75
CA LYS A 739 3.42 -24.71 15.78
C LYS A 739 2.42 -25.89 15.70
N TYR A 740 1.24 -26.09 16.37
CA TYR A 740 0.09 -26.96 15.86
C TYR A 740 -1.29 -26.35 15.59
N ASP A 741 -1.36 -25.03 15.55
CA ASP A 741 -1.97 -24.32 14.45
C ASP A 741 -1.32 -22.90 14.27
N PHE A 742 -0.36 -22.76 13.30
CA PHE A 742 0.35 -21.65 12.58
C PHE A 742 0.90 -21.78 11.07
N GLY A 743 0.68 -22.85 10.26
CA GLY A 743 0.31 -22.88 8.79
C GLY A 743 -0.92 -23.78 8.34
N THR A 744 -2.14 -23.23 8.10
CA THR A 744 -3.54 -23.75 7.77
C THR A 744 -4.72 -22.75 8.05
N HIS A 745 -4.94 -22.14 9.23
CA HIS A 745 -6.14 -21.31 9.56
C HIS A 745 -6.18 -19.87 9.02
N LEU A 746 -5.10 -19.19 8.57
CA LEU A 746 -5.30 -18.01 7.67
C LEU A 746 -5.62 -18.45 6.27
N TRP A 747 -5.07 -19.60 5.85
CA TRP A 747 -5.63 -20.24 4.68
C TRP A 747 -7.12 -20.51 4.90
N SER A 748 -7.61 -20.82 6.11
CA SER A 748 -9.05 -20.93 6.38
C SER A 748 -9.79 -19.57 6.42
N ILE A 749 -9.24 -18.52 7.01
CA ILE A 749 -9.85 -17.17 7.03
C ILE A 749 -9.89 -16.58 5.62
N ARG A 750 -8.80 -16.70 4.85
CA ARG A 750 -8.75 -16.29 3.45
C ARG A 750 -9.69 -17.15 2.60
N TYR A 751 -9.65 -18.48 2.72
CA TYR A 751 -10.55 -19.38 2.01
C TYR A 751 -12.03 -19.12 2.35
N GLU A 752 -12.34 -18.71 3.58
CA GLU A 752 -13.70 -18.33 3.99
C GLU A 752 -14.09 -16.95 3.42
N ALA A 753 -13.18 -15.97 3.41
CA ALA A 753 -13.42 -14.69 2.73
C ALA A 753 -13.57 -14.83 1.20
N GLU A 754 -12.78 -15.71 0.60
CA GLU A 754 -12.76 -16.01 -0.84
C GLU A 754 -13.83 -17.03 -1.27
N LEU A 755 -14.52 -17.69 -0.32
CA LEU A 755 -15.35 -18.89 -0.56
C LEU A 755 -16.43 -18.72 -1.64
N SER A 756 -16.94 -17.50 -1.76
CA SER A 756 -18.04 -17.13 -2.65
C SER A 756 -17.57 -16.35 -3.89
N LEU A 757 -16.27 -16.18 -4.09
CA LEU A 757 -15.70 -15.61 -5.33
C LEU A 757 -15.76 -16.62 -6.49
N ALA A 758 -15.89 -16.11 -7.72
CA ALA A 758 -15.85 -16.93 -8.93
C ALA A 758 -14.41 -17.35 -9.30
N GLU A 759 -13.47 -16.41 -9.24
CA GLU A 759 -12.05 -16.60 -9.55
C GLU A 759 -11.21 -15.85 -8.49
N PRO A 760 -10.83 -16.50 -7.37
CA PRO A 760 -10.03 -15.86 -6.32
C PRO A 760 -8.59 -15.57 -6.77
N PRO A 761 -7.92 -14.54 -6.23
CA PRO A 761 -6.55 -14.17 -6.63
C PRO A 761 -5.54 -15.31 -6.43
N GLU A 762 -4.74 -15.61 -7.46
CA GLU A 762 -3.64 -16.59 -7.34
C GLU A 762 -2.57 -16.11 -6.36
N MET A 763 -2.26 -14.80 -6.38
CA MET A 763 -1.14 -14.20 -5.66
C MET A 763 -1.52 -12.91 -4.93
N ALA A 764 -0.96 -12.72 -3.74
CA ALA A 764 -1.16 -11.58 -2.83
C ALA A 764 -0.73 -10.22 -3.44
N ALA A 765 0.16 -10.24 -4.42
CA ALA A 765 0.66 -9.05 -5.11
C ALA A 765 -0.48 -8.21 -5.72
N ILE A 766 -0.48 -6.91 -5.42
CA ILE A 766 -1.43 -5.90 -5.92
C ILE A 766 -0.73 -4.56 -6.19
N VAL A 767 -1.41 -3.65 -6.87
CA VAL A 767 -0.97 -2.25 -7.07
C VAL A 767 -2.11 -1.26 -6.82
N ALA A 768 -1.85 -0.21 -6.06
CA ALA A 768 -2.70 0.96 -5.97
C ALA A 768 -2.12 2.12 -6.79
N ASP A 769 -2.93 2.75 -7.62
CA ASP A 769 -2.64 4.15 -7.97
C ASP A 769 -2.92 5.02 -6.75
N VAL A 770 -1.97 5.90 -6.45
CA VAL A 770 -2.01 6.68 -5.22
C VAL A 770 -1.82 8.15 -5.50
N ALA A 771 -0.77 8.59 -6.21
CA ALA A 771 -0.61 10.01 -6.58
C ALA A 771 -0.95 10.36 -8.02
N SER A 772 -1.05 11.67 -8.26
CA SER A 772 -1.22 12.26 -9.58
C SER A 772 -0.69 13.70 -9.53
N ASN A 773 0.28 14.04 -10.38
CA ASN A 773 0.65 15.41 -10.72
C ASN A 773 0.29 15.64 -12.20
N PRO A 774 -0.90 16.18 -12.50
CA PRO A 774 -1.38 16.32 -13.88
C PRO A 774 -0.67 17.39 -14.69
N ASP A 775 0.03 18.33 -14.06
CA ASP A 775 0.84 19.35 -14.77
C ASP A 775 2.19 18.76 -15.22
N ALA A 776 2.73 17.80 -14.47
CA ALA A 776 3.87 16.97 -14.88
C ALA A 776 3.47 15.78 -15.78
N GLY A 777 2.19 15.39 -15.76
CA GLY A 777 1.69 14.21 -16.46
C GLY A 777 2.10 12.89 -15.80
N THR A 778 2.23 12.85 -14.46
CA THR A 778 2.71 11.68 -13.70
C THR A 778 1.75 11.23 -12.60
N ILE A 779 1.95 10.00 -12.12
CA ILE A 779 1.27 9.34 -10.99
C ILE A 779 2.32 8.71 -10.07
N LEU A 780 2.01 8.55 -8.79
CA LEU A 780 2.73 7.64 -7.88
C LEU A 780 1.87 6.39 -7.74
N GLU A 781 2.50 5.24 -7.76
CA GLU A 781 1.88 3.94 -7.54
C GLU A 781 2.67 3.22 -6.43
N VAL A 782 1.95 2.48 -5.58
CA VAL A 782 2.55 1.62 -4.55
C VAL A 782 2.02 0.21 -4.70
N ALA A 783 2.85 -0.78 -4.39
CA ALA A 783 2.52 -2.17 -4.69
C ALA A 783 3.22 -3.16 -3.75
N THR A 784 2.65 -4.37 -3.66
CA THR A 784 3.29 -5.57 -3.12
C THR A 784 3.66 -6.53 -4.25
N GLY A 785 4.79 -7.23 -4.11
CA GLY A 785 5.23 -8.27 -5.05
C GLY A 785 4.98 -9.69 -4.52
N TYR A 786 5.85 -10.61 -4.91
CA TYR A 786 5.94 -11.94 -4.30
C TYR A 786 6.27 -11.83 -2.81
N VAL A 787 5.73 -12.74 -2.00
CA VAL A 787 6.00 -12.76 -0.56
C VAL A 787 7.43 -13.24 -0.30
N ASP A 788 8.12 -12.55 0.60
CA ASP A 788 9.51 -12.84 0.96
C ASP A 788 9.63 -13.58 2.29
N TYR A 789 10.71 -14.36 2.44
CA TYR A 789 11.06 -14.99 3.71
C TYR A 789 11.75 -13.98 4.61
N ILE A 790 11.36 -13.95 5.88
CA ILE A 790 12.22 -13.44 6.96
C ILE A 790 12.79 -14.62 7.75
N TYR A 791 14.08 -14.53 8.02
CA TYR A 791 14.82 -15.45 8.88
C TYR A 791 15.30 -14.70 10.13
N VAL A 792 14.92 -15.15 11.32
CA VAL A 792 15.24 -14.49 12.61
C VAL A 792 15.96 -15.44 13.56
N ILE A 793 17.06 -15.00 14.17
CA ILE A 793 17.76 -15.73 15.24
C ILE A 793 17.02 -15.52 16.56
N THR A 794 16.58 -16.62 17.17
CA THR A 794 15.98 -16.64 18.51
C THR A 794 16.74 -17.59 19.41
N ASP A 795 16.60 -17.44 20.73
CA ASP A 795 17.00 -18.53 21.63
C ASP A 795 15.98 -19.69 21.56
N SER A 796 16.35 -20.84 22.13
CA SER A 796 15.46 -21.99 22.31
C SER A 796 15.95 -22.89 23.45
N PRO A 797 15.16 -23.88 23.92
CA PRO A 797 15.63 -24.88 24.89
C PRO A 797 16.85 -25.70 24.45
N ASN A 798 17.28 -25.58 23.18
CA ASN A 798 18.46 -26.22 22.61
C ASN A 798 19.55 -25.21 22.19
N GLY A 799 19.47 -23.96 22.64
CA GLY A 799 20.31 -22.84 22.21
C GLY A 799 19.83 -22.19 20.91
N LEU A 800 20.60 -21.20 20.43
CA LEU A 800 20.26 -20.36 19.28
C LEU A 800 19.84 -21.17 18.04
N GLN A 801 18.79 -20.71 17.38
CA GLN A 801 18.28 -21.28 16.13
C GLN A 801 17.75 -20.17 15.22
N VAL A 802 17.79 -20.41 13.91
CA VAL A 802 17.06 -19.55 12.96
C VAL A 802 15.60 -20.04 12.82
N THR A 803 14.68 -19.09 12.75
CA THR A 803 13.23 -19.27 12.61
C THR A 803 12.74 -18.63 11.30
N ARG A 804 11.66 -19.13 10.71
CA ARG A 804 11.14 -18.70 9.38
C ARG A 804 9.76 -18.07 9.47
N GLY A 805 9.57 -16.92 8.83
CA GLY A 805 8.27 -16.26 8.66
C GLY A 805 8.15 -15.59 7.30
N THR A 806 7.10 -14.79 7.11
CA THR A 806 6.85 -14.01 5.88
C THR A 806 6.76 -12.50 6.13
N VAL A 807 7.23 -11.72 5.17
CA VAL A 807 7.17 -10.25 5.16
C VAL A 807 6.85 -9.70 3.76
N TYR A 808 6.49 -8.42 3.70
CA TYR A 808 6.22 -7.72 2.45
C TYR A 808 7.41 -7.59 1.51
N SER A 809 7.05 -7.35 0.25
CA SER A 809 7.89 -6.87 -0.82
C SER A 809 7.32 -5.53 -1.33
N PHE A 810 7.56 -4.45 -0.59
CA PHE A 810 7.00 -3.13 -0.89
C PHE A 810 7.72 -2.43 -2.06
N TYR A 811 6.94 -1.78 -2.92
CA TYR A 811 7.40 -0.95 -4.04
C TYR A 811 6.68 0.41 -4.00
N GLU A 812 7.40 1.50 -4.31
CA GLU A 812 6.87 2.87 -4.45
C GLU A 812 7.54 3.50 -5.68
N PHE A 813 6.76 3.88 -6.69
CA PHE A 813 7.30 4.27 -8.00
C PHE A 813 6.42 5.28 -8.76
N VAL A 814 7.03 6.04 -9.66
CA VAL A 814 6.35 7.09 -10.45
C VAL A 814 6.16 6.64 -11.89
N ASN A 815 4.92 6.71 -12.39
CA ASN A 815 4.53 6.34 -13.75
C ASN A 815 3.92 7.53 -14.52
N PRO A 816 3.74 7.46 -15.86
CA PRO A 816 2.94 8.42 -16.62
C PRO A 816 1.46 8.37 -16.24
N ILE A 817 0.76 9.52 -16.23
CA ILE A 817 -0.63 9.62 -15.78
C ILE A 817 -1.65 8.82 -16.59
N ASP A 818 -1.36 8.59 -17.87
CA ASP A 818 -2.16 7.75 -18.77
C ASP A 818 -1.89 6.24 -18.59
N ASN A 819 -0.92 5.85 -17.74
CA ASN A 819 -0.44 4.49 -17.54
C ASN A 819 -0.66 4.02 -16.09
N ARG A 820 -1.88 4.18 -15.59
CA ARG A 820 -2.34 3.61 -14.31
C ARG A 820 -2.40 2.09 -14.42
N LEU A 821 -1.62 1.37 -13.63
CA LEU A 821 -1.60 -0.09 -13.60
C LEU A 821 -2.85 -0.65 -12.89
N ASN A 822 -3.23 -1.86 -13.27
CA ASN A 822 -4.08 -2.74 -12.47
C ASN A 822 -3.31 -3.98 -12.02
N ASP A 823 -3.92 -4.79 -11.16
CA ASP A 823 -3.26 -5.96 -10.58
C ASP A 823 -2.79 -6.97 -11.64
N ASP A 824 -3.53 -7.17 -12.73
CA ASP A 824 -3.12 -8.12 -13.78
C ASP A 824 -1.94 -7.60 -14.61
N GLU A 825 -1.90 -6.30 -14.89
CA GLU A 825 -0.77 -5.60 -15.53
C GLU A 825 0.49 -5.70 -14.62
N TRP A 826 0.33 -5.49 -13.31
CA TRP A 826 1.39 -5.60 -12.30
C TRP A 826 1.89 -7.03 -12.08
N ARG A 827 0.98 -7.99 -11.87
CA ARG A 827 1.28 -9.43 -11.73
C ARG A 827 1.95 -9.98 -12.99
N THR A 828 1.62 -9.46 -14.17
CA THR A 828 2.31 -9.78 -15.43
C THR A 828 3.73 -9.20 -15.45
N ALA A 829 3.94 -7.97 -14.99
CA ALA A 829 5.28 -7.37 -14.87
C ALA A 829 6.17 -8.13 -13.88
N LEU A 830 5.64 -8.53 -12.71
CA LEU A 830 6.29 -9.41 -11.74
C LEU A 830 6.71 -10.75 -12.38
N LYS A 831 5.77 -11.46 -13.00
CA LYS A 831 6.00 -12.75 -13.68
C LYS A 831 6.97 -12.64 -14.88
N ALA A 832 7.22 -11.42 -15.39
CA ALA A 832 8.18 -11.13 -16.44
C ALA A 832 9.54 -10.62 -15.94
N GLY A 833 9.70 -10.32 -14.64
CA GLY A 833 10.88 -9.65 -14.10
C GLY A 833 11.06 -8.20 -14.56
N GLN A 834 9.95 -7.51 -14.88
CA GLN A 834 9.92 -6.15 -15.45
C GLN A 834 9.34 -5.14 -14.44
N VAL A 835 9.78 -5.24 -13.19
CA VAL A 835 9.33 -4.38 -12.08
C VAL A 835 10.33 -3.25 -11.80
N PRO A 836 9.88 -2.11 -11.25
CA PRO A 836 10.76 -1.08 -10.73
C PRO A 836 11.59 -1.61 -9.54
N PRO A 837 12.73 -0.97 -9.21
CA PRO A 837 13.46 -1.30 -8.00
C PRO A 837 12.59 -1.07 -6.76
N ARG A 838 12.81 -1.88 -5.71
CA ARG A 838 12.29 -1.57 -4.37
C ARG A 838 13.08 -0.40 -3.76
N PRO A 839 12.55 0.30 -2.74
CA PRO A 839 13.26 1.43 -2.13
C PRO A 839 14.63 1.06 -1.56
N ASP A 840 15.68 1.81 -1.90
CA ASP A 840 17.09 1.54 -1.55
C ASP A 840 17.34 1.20 -0.06
N TRP A 841 16.51 1.74 0.85
CA TRP A 841 16.65 1.56 2.30
C TRP A 841 16.39 0.12 2.78
N ILE A 842 15.76 -0.76 1.98
CA ILE A 842 15.61 -2.17 2.37
C ILE A 842 16.96 -2.90 2.46
N GLY A 843 18.00 -2.41 1.79
CA GLY A 843 19.35 -3.00 1.80
C GLY A 843 20.03 -3.06 3.17
N ALA A 844 19.45 -2.43 4.20
CA ALA A 844 19.86 -2.59 5.59
C ALA A 844 19.45 -3.95 6.21
N PHE A 845 18.52 -4.69 5.58
CA PHE A 845 18.01 -5.99 6.06
C PHE A 845 17.68 -7.01 4.96
N TYR A 846 17.63 -6.60 3.68
CA TYR A 846 17.32 -7.43 2.51
C TYR A 846 18.54 -7.59 1.59
N ALA A 847 18.71 -8.79 1.04
CA ALA A 847 19.64 -9.05 -0.07
C ALA A 847 19.12 -10.19 -0.97
N GLU A 848 19.40 -10.10 -2.28
CA GLU A 848 19.06 -11.13 -3.30
C GLU A 848 19.92 -12.40 -3.18
#